data_AF-A0A8T8TWU8-F1
#
_entry.id   AF-A0A8T8TWU8-F1
#
_cell.length_a   1.000
_cell.length_b   1.000
_cell.length_c   1.000
_cell.angle_alpha   90.00
_cell.angle_beta   90.00
_cell.angle_gamma   90.00
#
_symmetry.space_group_name_H-M   'P 1'
#
loop_
_entity.id
_entity.type
_entity.pdbx_description
1 polymer ?
#
loop_
_entity_poly.entity_id
_entity_poly.type
_entity_poly.pdbx_seq_one_letter_code
_entity_poly.pdbx_strand_id
1 'polypeptide(L)'
;MTPQRIQQDLNSRTPFARKYGVDLIFSAFQKSGYTPTLPHSIIPINTNKATASNETIEKHQREYLLNGFTARELTDYGAYPDLNAKPSTLRNPIDFRGKSISMVPIEANGHAYSDSLGDNPGTWCAGNPTVWGVLEPVLKLASRFLSNIQTNILVDAFLFGDFRELPPEKWTRKTPSDPPRYSFHARPVTDRDEAEVKTRLQTVLHMVLKDEFEYSIGFGHPSQQVRSGVQDPKVYQAFTRIATEGKKGRIHTVLNIDNFQPLLRNDLTVSERMAEEHFCSIIILHELMHALNNALLLRFWPDPENSRFFIKEPFFEDQIFSELGFALNLSLSGGVLVPFVLNRLFVAEDKRENYPHLGFWLMSYPLSGRYAVSDNQNFLDDATPPESDTFRPIPADYYENVQQEEFWDLLVRKYGVEVARPYPTVHVTRDSSSSVFTSPMVSIKIPEWEKNWHDAFRTSILEQSSASIEELISYLPDERKDLAIELQAKLNAIRVEERASFRNGRSDFASKVRRQWEIVDSSWDYDTEQLTINKLKALSTFLQQEAENHSTEIAKFMIRKDKDVAHRAYLLELNHHMRNMATNFKASTERLRTKSEDIQEAVDETIARFNTCLMMLHEKDIKAGISRYEFYNQTREKVKPEAIEALTLQTCRGWMNEDERTFVILMAEQAIKNKNKAKCGELGERLLVDFANFPFFSAIGKILLSSDGKPEHRDLANHLGHLERASLERENNVCPELIRKRWLEIWTTRTGEYQQMSAVVIGNLSSRSPAHSDSDEETIVFRGRNRQGRPSSQIADCMERSTKENALPSIQNRIFLKKFGIDDRI
;
A
#
# COMPACT_ATOMS: atom_id res chain seq x y z
N MET A 1 -19.26 -29.69 -1.88
CA MET A 1 -20.15 -28.95 -2.82
C MET A 1 -19.99 -29.55 -4.21
N THR A 2 -20.94 -29.37 -5.13
CA THR A 2 -20.78 -29.76 -6.53
C THR A 2 -19.83 -28.81 -7.27
N PRO A 3 -19.01 -29.27 -8.25
CA PRO A 3 -18.04 -28.42 -8.95
C PRO A 3 -18.66 -27.17 -9.58
N GLN A 4 -19.83 -27.29 -10.22
CA GLN A 4 -20.57 -26.17 -10.79
C GLN A 4 -20.93 -25.08 -9.76
N ARG A 5 -21.20 -25.45 -8.51
CA ARG A 5 -21.56 -24.50 -7.44
C ARG A 5 -20.33 -23.77 -6.90
N ILE A 6 -19.17 -24.43 -6.87
CA ILE A 6 -17.87 -23.82 -6.54
C ILE A 6 -17.49 -22.81 -7.63
N GLN A 7 -17.68 -23.16 -8.90
CA GLN A 7 -17.33 -22.30 -10.03
C GLN A 7 -18.28 -21.09 -10.17
N GLN A 8 -19.57 -21.24 -9.81
CA GLN A 8 -20.49 -20.11 -9.66
C GLN A 8 -20.10 -19.17 -8.51
N ASP A 9 -19.66 -19.71 -7.35
CA ASP A 9 -19.22 -18.89 -6.21
C ASP A 9 -17.91 -18.15 -6.50
N LEU A 10 -16.95 -18.78 -7.19
CA LEU A 10 -15.71 -18.14 -7.67
C LEU A 10 -15.96 -17.00 -8.67
N ASN A 11 -16.95 -17.16 -9.56
CA ASN A 11 -17.30 -16.14 -10.56
C ASN A 11 -18.06 -14.93 -9.96
N SER A 12 -18.56 -15.03 -8.72
CA SER A 12 -19.22 -13.94 -8.02
C SER A 12 -18.26 -13.00 -7.26
N ARG A 13 -16.99 -13.42 -7.12
CA ARG A 13 -15.93 -12.70 -6.37
C ARG A 13 -15.27 -11.62 -7.23
N THR A 14 -14.93 -10.50 -6.59
CA THR A 14 -14.12 -9.45 -7.26
C THR A 14 -12.73 -9.97 -7.65
N PRO A 15 -12.00 -9.32 -8.59
CA PRO A 15 -10.64 -9.72 -8.94
C PRO A 15 -9.71 -9.84 -7.71
N PHE A 16 -9.76 -8.88 -6.80
CA PHE A 16 -9.04 -8.93 -5.52
C PHE A 16 -9.53 -10.08 -4.62
N ALA A 17 -10.83 -10.36 -4.55
CA ALA A 17 -11.37 -11.43 -3.72
C ALA A 17 -11.08 -12.85 -4.26
N ARG A 18 -10.84 -12.98 -5.56
CA ARG A 18 -10.32 -14.22 -6.16
C ARG A 18 -8.84 -14.44 -5.80
N LYS A 19 -8.05 -13.38 -5.70
CA LYS A 19 -6.60 -13.42 -5.47
C LYS A 19 -6.19 -13.52 -4.01
N TYR A 20 -6.69 -12.62 -3.15
CA TYR A 20 -6.32 -12.47 -1.73
C TYR A 20 -7.40 -13.00 -0.77
N GLY A 21 -8.39 -13.72 -1.28
CA GLY A 21 -9.52 -14.24 -0.51
C GLY A 21 -10.62 -13.21 -0.24
N VAL A 22 -11.73 -13.71 0.33
CA VAL A 22 -12.88 -12.90 0.74
C VAL A 22 -12.71 -12.53 2.21
N ASP A 23 -12.93 -11.26 2.56
CA ASP A 23 -12.91 -10.81 3.96
C ASP A 23 -14.19 -11.24 4.68
N LEU A 24 -14.09 -11.65 5.95
CA LEU A 24 -15.24 -12.15 6.71
C LEU A 24 -16.36 -11.12 6.87
N ILE A 25 -16.02 -9.83 7.06
CA ILE A 25 -16.98 -8.73 7.19
C ILE A 25 -17.61 -8.41 5.83
N PHE A 26 -16.85 -8.53 4.75
CA PHE A 26 -17.36 -8.30 3.38
C PHE A 26 -17.79 -9.57 2.63
N SER A 27 -17.99 -10.67 3.36
CA SER A 27 -18.35 -11.98 2.81
C SER A 27 -19.67 -11.97 2.04
N ALA A 28 -20.67 -11.27 2.56
CA ALA A 28 -21.96 -11.01 1.89
C ALA A 28 -21.82 -10.27 0.54
N PHE A 29 -20.70 -9.59 0.31
CA PHE A 29 -20.40 -8.84 -0.92
C PHE A 29 -19.32 -9.52 -1.79
N GLN A 30 -18.78 -10.67 -1.36
CA GLN A 30 -17.71 -11.39 -2.06
C GLN A 30 -16.49 -10.49 -2.39
N LYS A 31 -16.16 -9.56 -1.47
CA LYS A 31 -15.01 -8.63 -1.57
C LYS A 31 -13.89 -9.05 -0.61
N SER A 32 -12.66 -8.66 -0.93
CA SER A 32 -11.47 -8.93 -0.11
C SER A 32 -11.22 -7.93 1.01
N GLY A 33 -11.96 -6.82 1.07
CA GLY A 33 -11.63 -5.68 1.93
C GLY A 33 -10.40 -4.87 1.47
N TYR A 34 -9.49 -5.45 0.68
CA TYR A 34 -8.25 -4.80 0.22
C TYR A 34 -8.42 -3.92 -1.03
N THR A 35 -9.53 -4.01 -1.77
CA THR A 35 -9.72 -3.18 -2.97
C THR A 35 -9.58 -1.69 -2.63
N PRO A 36 -8.74 -0.92 -3.34
CA PRO A 36 -8.70 0.53 -3.19
C PRO A 36 -10.11 1.11 -3.33
N THR A 37 -10.54 1.84 -2.31
CA THR A 37 -11.79 2.59 -2.35
C THR A 37 -11.68 3.69 -3.38
N LEU A 38 -12.77 3.97 -4.08
CA LEU A 38 -12.85 5.25 -4.79
C LEU A 38 -12.84 6.39 -3.75
N PRO A 39 -12.23 7.53 -4.05
CA PRO A 39 -12.39 8.75 -3.26
C PRO A 39 -13.87 8.98 -2.95
N HIS A 40 -14.20 9.47 -1.74
CA HIS A 40 -15.60 9.69 -1.37
C HIS A 40 -16.34 10.47 -2.45
N SER A 41 -17.43 9.90 -2.98
CA SER A 41 -18.33 10.63 -3.87
C SER A 41 -18.78 11.89 -3.14
N ILE A 42 -18.32 13.01 -3.68
CA ILE A 42 -18.52 14.34 -3.13
C ILE A 42 -20.01 14.72 -3.25
N ILE A 43 -20.69 14.15 -4.25
CA ILE A 43 -22.14 14.15 -4.39
C ILE A 43 -22.75 13.28 -3.27
N PRO A 44 -23.68 13.82 -2.45
CA PRO A 44 -24.62 12.98 -1.72
C PRO A 44 -25.54 12.31 -2.73
N ILE A 45 -25.19 11.08 -3.14
CA ILE A 45 -26.13 10.22 -3.86
C ILE A 45 -27.29 9.98 -2.90
N ASN A 46 -28.54 10.07 -3.37
CA ASN A 46 -29.77 9.85 -2.58
C ASN A 46 -29.90 8.45 -1.94
N THR A 47 -28.85 7.64 -1.99
CA THR A 47 -28.69 6.37 -1.30
C THR A 47 -27.63 6.49 -0.21
N ASN A 48 -28.07 6.72 1.03
CA ASN A 48 -27.23 6.65 2.25
C ASN A 48 -26.40 5.35 2.35
N LYS A 49 -26.81 4.29 1.65
CA LYS A 49 -26.15 2.97 1.62
C LYS A 49 -24.79 2.95 0.91
N ALA A 50 -24.59 3.74 -0.16
CA ALA A 50 -23.37 3.67 -0.96
C ALA A 50 -22.16 4.27 -0.21
N THR A 51 -22.27 5.51 0.28
CA THR A 51 -21.14 6.14 0.99
C THR A 51 -20.85 5.52 2.35
N ALA A 52 -21.87 5.08 3.09
CA ALA A 52 -21.68 4.33 4.33
C ALA A 52 -20.85 3.05 4.10
N SER A 53 -20.94 2.43 2.91
CA SER A 53 -20.11 1.27 2.57
C SER A 53 -18.63 1.63 2.39
N ASN A 54 -18.29 2.76 1.74
CA ASN A 54 -16.90 3.19 1.61
C ASN A 54 -16.30 3.64 2.95
N GLU A 55 -17.05 4.38 3.78
CA GLU A 55 -16.61 4.76 5.13
C GLU A 55 -16.36 3.53 6.00
N THR A 56 -17.23 2.51 5.92
CA THR A 56 -17.04 1.22 6.61
C THR A 56 -15.84 0.45 6.08
N ILE A 57 -15.60 0.43 4.76
CA ILE A 57 -14.43 -0.22 4.15
C ILE A 57 -13.14 0.49 4.55
N GLU A 58 -13.05 1.82 4.45
CA GLU A 58 -11.84 2.56 4.84
C GLU A 58 -11.56 2.45 6.34
N LYS A 59 -12.59 2.51 7.18
CA LYS A 59 -12.45 2.26 8.61
C LYS A 59 -11.92 0.85 8.89
N HIS A 60 -12.48 -0.17 8.26
CA HIS A 60 -12.01 -1.55 8.41
C HIS A 60 -10.57 -1.74 7.92
N GLN A 61 -10.22 -1.12 6.79
CA GLN A 61 -8.86 -1.11 6.26
C GLN A 61 -7.87 -0.54 7.30
N ARG A 62 -8.16 0.65 7.85
CA ARG A 62 -7.27 1.30 8.84
C ARG A 62 -7.20 0.54 10.17
N GLU A 63 -8.32 0.06 10.69
CA GLU A 63 -8.38 -0.53 12.03
C GLU A 63 -7.87 -1.98 12.08
N TYR A 64 -8.09 -2.77 11.01
CA TYR A 64 -7.91 -4.24 11.05
C TYR A 64 -7.02 -4.84 9.95
N LEU A 65 -6.93 -4.23 8.75
CA LEU A 65 -6.25 -4.86 7.59
C LEU A 65 -4.89 -4.26 7.22
N LEU A 66 -4.75 -2.94 7.32
CA LEU A 66 -3.66 -2.16 6.72
C LEU A 66 -3.07 -1.13 7.70
N ASN A 67 -3.11 -1.45 9.00
CA ASN A 67 -2.41 -0.76 10.09
C ASN A 67 -2.38 0.78 9.97
N GLY A 68 -3.56 1.41 10.01
CA GLY A 68 -3.73 2.87 9.95
C GLY A 68 -3.90 3.47 8.55
N PHE A 69 -3.55 2.73 7.50
CA PHE A 69 -3.73 3.16 6.10
C PHE A 69 -4.99 2.54 5.45
N THR A 70 -5.39 3.14 4.33
CA THR A 70 -6.34 2.58 3.36
C THR A 70 -5.59 2.04 2.15
N ALA A 71 -6.21 1.11 1.41
CA ALA A 71 -5.64 0.62 0.15
C ALA A 71 -5.53 1.74 -0.92
N ARG A 72 -6.43 2.73 -0.85
CA ARG A 72 -6.36 3.98 -1.62
C ARG A 72 -5.08 4.75 -1.31
N GLU A 73 -4.82 5.06 -0.04
CA GLU A 73 -3.59 5.77 0.36
C GLU A 73 -2.32 4.99 -0.01
N LEU A 74 -2.27 3.68 0.20
CA LEU A 74 -1.10 2.88 -0.20
C LEU A 74 -0.86 2.94 -1.71
N THR A 75 -1.93 2.98 -2.51
CA THR A 75 -1.85 3.19 -3.97
C THR A 75 -1.34 4.60 -4.29
N ASP A 76 -1.85 5.61 -3.59
CA ASP A 76 -1.47 7.02 -3.76
C ASP A 76 0.00 7.28 -3.40
N TYR A 77 0.53 6.58 -2.39
CA TYR A 77 1.94 6.60 -1.99
C TYR A 77 2.84 5.67 -2.82
N GLY A 78 2.30 4.97 -3.83
CA GLY A 78 3.05 4.05 -4.68
C GLY A 78 3.54 2.78 -3.97
N ALA A 79 3.01 2.47 -2.78
CA ALA A 79 3.39 1.31 -1.96
C ALA A 79 2.40 0.13 -2.08
N TYR A 80 1.48 0.21 -3.04
CA TYR A 80 0.60 -0.88 -3.45
C TYR A 80 1.13 -1.51 -4.75
N PRO A 81 0.75 -2.75 -5.13
CA PRO A 81 1.34 -3.42 -6.29
C PRO A 81 1.23 -2.62 -7.60
N ASP A 82 2.38 -2.27 -8.19
CA ASP A 82 2.44 -1.62 -9.49
C ASP A 82 2.29 -2.65 -10.63
N LEU A 83 1.24 -2.45 -11.44
CA LEU A 83 0.94 -3.25 -12.63
C LEU A 83 1.94 -3.00 -13.78
N ASN A 84 2.75 -1.95 -13.70
CA ASN A 84 3.71 -1.54 -14.74
C ASN A 84 5.16 -1.85 -14.37
N ALA A 85 5.42 -2.49 -13.22
CA ALA A 85 6.76 -2.80 -12.76
C ALA A 85 7.54 -3.64 -13.78
N LYS A 86 8.80 -3.28 -14.02
CA LYS A 86 9.69 -3.98 -14.95
C LYS A 86 10.19 -5.29 -14.34
N PRO A 87 10.31 -6.38 -15.12
CA PRO A 87 10.96 -7.60 -14.64
C PRO A 87 12.39 -7.37 -14.16
N SER A 88 12.89 -8.23 -13.28
CA SER A 88 14.28 -8.14 -12.80
C SER A 88 15.27 -8.33 -13.94
N THR A 89 16.33 -7.51 -13.97
CA THR A 89 17.45 -7.68 -14.91
C THR A 89 18.63 -8.44 -14.30
N LEU A 90 18.55 -8.88 -13.04
CA LEU A 90 19.68 -9.45 -12.28
C LEU A 90 20.33 -10.67 -12.94
N ARG A 91 21.66 -10.59 -13.14
CA ARG A 91 22.48 -11.60 -13.84
C ARG A 91 23.71 -12.05 -13.06
N ASN A 92 23.91 -11.51 -11.86
CA ASN A 92 25.03 -11.87 -11.00
C ASN A 92 25.04 -13.37 -10.64
N PRO A 93 26.23 -13.94 -10.33
CA PRO A 93 26.32 -15.28 -9.77
C PRO A 93 25.67 -15.36 -8.39
N ILE A 94 25.34 -16.59 -7.97
CA ILE A 94 24.90 -16.89 -6.62
C ILE A 94 26.14 -17.24 -5.78
N ASP A 95 26.36 -16.50 -4.69
CA ASP A 95 27.48 -16.71 -3.77
C ASP A 95 27.21 -17.84 -2.75
N PHE A 96 25.94 -18.18 -2.54
CA PHE A 96 25.50 -19.23 -1.63
C PHE A 96 25.81 -20.63 -2.18
N ARG A 97 26.47 -21.45 -1.36
CA ARG A 97 26.70 -22.89 -1.62
C ARG A 97 26.31 -23.68 -0.38
N GLY A 98 25.56 -24.76 -0.57
CA GLY A 98 25.10 -25.63 0.52
C GLY A 98 24.38 -26.86 -0.02
N LYS A 99 24.35 -27.93 0.78
CA LYS A 99 23.51 -29.10 0.48
C LYS A 99 22.08 -28.81 0.94
N SER A 100 21.09 -29.16 0.12
CA SER A 100 19.67 -29.05 0.52
C SER A 100 19.28 -30.24 1.41
N ILE A 101 18.59 -29.99 2.53
CA ILE A 101 18.35 -31.00 3.58
C ILE A 101 16.86 -31.35 3.77
N SER A 102 15.92 -30.69 3.09
CA SER A 102 14.48 -30.89 3.33
C SER A 102 13.77 -31.75 2.28
N MET A 103 12.73 -32.45 2.73
CA MET A 103 11.80 -33.26 1.93
C MET A 103 10.34 -33.03 2.35
N VAL A 104 9.99 -31.79 2.73
CA VAL A 104 8.59 -31.42 3.02
C VAL A 104 7.81 -31.37 1.68
N PRO A 105 6.62 -31.97 1.55
CA PRO A 105 5.80 -31.86 0.33
C PRO A 105 5.42 -30.41 0.00
N ILE A 106 5.25 -30.10 -1.29
CA ILE A 106 4.75 -28.80 -1.74
C ILE A 106 3.21 -28.83 -1.76
N GLU A 107 2.56 -27.95 -0.99
CA GLU A 107 1.10 -27.89 -0.87
C GLU A 107 0.43 -26.89 -1.84
N ALA A 108 0.67 -27.08 -3.14
CA ALA A 108 0.18 -26.19 -4.21
C ALA A 108 -1.30 -26.43 -4.58
N ASN A 109 -2.22 -26.13 -3.65
CA ASN A 109 -3.65 -26.43 -3.83
C ASN A 109 -4.45 -25.25 -4.41
N GLY A 110 -5.10 -25.46 -5.57
CA GLY A 110 -6.12 -24.57 -6.14
C GLY A 110 -5.61 -23.59 -7.22
N HIS A 111 -6.54 -22.99 -7.97
CA HIS A 111 -6.31 -22.30 -9.28
C HIS A 111 -5.25 -21.17 -9.34
N ALA A 112 -4.76 -20.66 -8.22
CA ALA A 112 -3.68 -19.67 -8.20
C ALA A 112 -2.29 -20.31 -8.36
N TYR A 113 -2.18 -21.58 -7.97
CA TYR A 113 -1.10 -22.48 -8.32
C TYR A 113 -1.47 -23.15 -9.64
N SER A 114 -0.53 -23.25 -10.57
CA SER A 114 -0.84 -23.54 -11.96
C SER A 114 -1.26 -24.99 -12.22
N ASP A 115 -2.04 -25.18 -13.29
CA ASP A 115 -2.20 -26.50 -13.93
C ASP A 115 -0.85 -27.12 -14.38
N SER A 116 0.23 -26.32 -14.44
CA SER A 116 1.58 -26.76 -14.82
C SER A 116 2.46 -27.26 -13.67
N LEU A 117 2.03 -27.10 -12.41
CA LEU A 117 2.67 -27.73 -11.25
C LEU A 117 2.29 -29.21 -11.13
N GLY A 118 1.11 -29.58 -11.67
CA GLY A 118 0.55 -30.93 -11.62
C GLY A 118 0.05 -31.34 -10.23
N ASP A 119 -0.57 -32.51 -10.14
CA ASP A 119 -1.16 -33.04 -8.90
C ASP A 119 -0.13 -33.37 -7.80
N ASN A 120 1.15 -33.42 -8.14
CA ASN A 120 2.25 -33.67 -7.20
C ASN A 120 3.54 -32.94 -7.65
N PRO A 121 3.70 -31.65 -7.29
CA PRO A 121 4.89 -30.87 -7.62
C PRO A 121 6.17 -31.30 -6.88
N GLY A 122 6.12 -32.35 -6.06
CA GLY A 122 7.24 -32.90 -5.32
C GLY A 122 7.46 -32.24 -3.96
N THR A 123 8.72 -32.13 -3.54
CA THR A 123 9.11 -31.63 -2.22
C THR A 123 9.91 -30.33 -2.30
N TRP A 124 9.85 -29.54 -1.21
CA TRP A 124 10.65 -28.36 -0.92
C TRP A 124 12.13 -28.71 -0.74
N CYS A 125 12.84 -28.90 -1.85
CA CYS A 125 14.29 -29.09 -1.92
C CYS A 125 14.87 -28.34 -3.11
N ALA A 126 16.12 -27.87 -3.01
CA ALA A 126 16.76 -27.13 -4.11
C ALA A 126 17.02 -27.97 -5.38
N GLY A 127 16.93 -29.31 -5.27
CA GLY A 127 16.99 -30.21 -6.42
C GLY A 127 15.68 -30.31 -7.21
N ASN A 128 14.58 -29.75 -6.70
CA ASN A 128 13.30 -29.66 -7.40
C ASN A 128 13.31 -28.41 -8.31
N PRO A 129 13.19 -28.53 -9.65
CA PRO A 129 13.24 -27.38 -10.56
C PRO A 129 12.22 -26.28 -10.24
N THR A 130 11.05 -26.66 -9.74
CA THR A 130 9.99 -25.74 -9.30
C THR A 130 10.46 -24.85 -8.14
N VAL A 131 11.10 -25.46 -7.14
CA VAL A 131 11.63 -24.76 -5.96
C VAL A 131 12.88 -23.97 -6.32
N TRP A 132 13.71 -24.49 -7.23
CA TRP A 132 14.87 -23.76 -7.74
C TRP A 132 14.45 -22.49 -8.50
N GLY A 133 13.39 -22.53 -9.31
CA GLY A 133 12.84 -21.36 -9.99
C GLY A 133 12.36 -20.25 -9.05
N VAL A 134 11.97 -20.59 -7.82
CA VAL A 134 11.67 -19.64 -6.74
C VAL A 134 12.95 -19.16 -6.02
N LEU A 135 13.89 -20.07 -5.76
CA LEU A 135 15.11 -19.75 -5.02
C LEU A 135 16.13 -18.93 -5.82
N GLU A 136 16.26 -19.16 -7.13
CA GLU A 136 17.30 -18.53 -7.95
C GLU A 136 17.23 -16.98 -7.94
N PRO A 137 16.06 -16.33 -8.15
CA PRO A 137 15.95 -14.87 -8.04
C PRO A 137 16.29 -14.35 -6.63
N VAL A 138 15.76 -15.01 -5.59
CA VAL A 138 15.99 -14.66 -4.18
C VAL A 138 17.48 -14.73 -3.84
N LEU A 139 18.16 -15.80 -4.24
CA LEU A 139 19.58 -16.02 -3.98
C LEU A 139 20.47 -15.06 -4.79
N LYS A 140 20.07 -14.68 -6.01
CA LYS A 140 20.77 -13.63 -6.78
C LYS A 140 20.67 -12.28 -6.08
N LEU A 141 19.49 -11.88 -5.61
CA LEU A 141 19.29 -10.63 -4.88
C LEU A 141 20.06 -10.62 -3.55
N ALA A 142 20.00 -11.71 -2.76
CA ALA A 142 20.81 -11.86 -1.55
C ALA A 142 22.33 -11.77 -1.86
N SER A 143 22.78 -12.34 -2.99
CA SER A 143 24.18 -12.24 -3.42
C SER A 143 24.56 -10.82 -3.88
N ARG A 144 23.63 -10.03 -4.44
CA ARG A 144 23.87 -8.59 -4.75
C ARG A 144 24.10 -7.77 -3.48
N PHE A 145 23.31 -7.97 -2.44
CA PHE A 145 23.58 -7.38 -1.12
C PHE A 145 24.94 -7.84 -0.58
N LEU A 146 25.19 -9.16 -0.52
CA LEU A 146 26.42 -9.74 0.03
C LEU A 146 27.70 -9.26 -0.68
N SER A 147 27.66 -9.10 -2.01
CA SER A 147 28.78 -8.59 -2.82
C SER A 147 29.10 -7.09 -2.61
N ASN A 148 28.21 -6.35 -1.93
CA ASN A 148 28.36 -4.92 -1.63
C ASN A 148 28.38 -4.62 -0.12
N ILE A 149 28.13 -5.61 0.73
CA ILE A 149 27.93 -5.43 2.17
C ILE A 149 29.19 -4.96 2.91
N GLN A 150 30.38 -5.05 2.30
CA GLN A 150 31.63 -4.54 2.90
C GLN A 150 31.60 -3.03 3.23
N THR A 151 30.74 -2.25 2.55
CA THR A 151 30.61 -0.81 2.85
C THR A 151 29.79 -0.56 4.11
N ASN A 152 29.03 -1.56 4.59
CA ASN A 152 28.15 -1.45 5.74
C ASN A 152 28.93 -1.34 7.06
N ILE A 153 28.51 -0.41 7.91
CA ILE A 153 29.21 -0.11 9.18
C ILE A 153 29.09 -1.24 10.21
N LEU A 154 27.98 -1.96 10.25
CA LEU A 154 27.80 -3.08 11.18
C LEU A 154 28.69 -4.26 10.78
N VAL A 155 28.86 -4.54 9.48
CA VAL A 155 29.75 -5.62 9.01
C VAL A 155 31.22 -5.29 9.26
N ASP A 156 31.67 -4.05 9.06
CA ASP A 156 33.01 -3.61 9.49
C ASP A 156 33.20 -3.80 11.01
N ALA A 157 32.26 -3.29 11.81
CA ALA A 157 32.29 -3.39 13.26
C ALA A 157 32.29 -4.85 13.75
N PHE A 158 31.55 -5.74 13.10
CA PHE A 158 31.50 -7.15 13.47
C PHE A 158 32.82 -7.89 13.17
N LEU A 159 33.54 -7.49 12.12
CA LEU A 159 34.78 -8.15 11.68
C LEU A 159 36.06 -7.55 12.30
N PHE A 160 36.05 -6.26 12.65
CA PHE A 160 37.24 -5.51 13.12
C PHE A 160 36.97 -4.61 14.33
N GLY A 161 35.71 -4.46 14.73
CA GLY A 161 35.32 -3.58 15.83
C GLY A 161 35.80 -4.06 17.20
N ASP A 162 35.73 -3.14 18.15
CA ASP A 162 36.15 -3.39 19.53
C ASP A 162 35.02 -4.12 20.29
N PHE A 163 35.30 -5.33 20.78
CA PHE A 163 34.35 -6.14 21.54
C PHE A 163 34.53 -5.91 23.05
N ARG A 164 33.55 -5.26 23.68
CA ARG A 164 33.59 -4.84 25.09
C ARG A 164 32.62 -5.66 25.92
N GLU A 165 33.04 -6.12 27.10
CA GLU A 165 32.10 -6.76 28.03
C GLU A 165 31.06 -5.73 28.51
N LEU A 166 29.78 -6.11 28.50
CA LEU A 166 28.73 -5.24 29.00
C LEU A 166 28.89 -5.02 30.51
N PRO A 167 28.74 -3.78 31.01
CA PRO A 167 28.84 -3.49 32.42
C PRO A 167 27.67 -4.13 33.20
N PRO A 168 27.86 -4.49 34.48
CA PRO A 168 26.84 -5.16 35.28
C PRO A 168 25.49 -4.43 35.35
N GLU A 169 25.50 -3.10 35.33
CA GLU A 169 24.33 -2.23 35.30
C GLU A 169 23.49 -2.37 34.01
N LYS A 170 24.08 -2.74 32.88
CA LYS A 170 23.35 -3.08 31.63
C LYS A 170 22.97 -4.56 31.54
N TRP A 171 23.75 -5.45 32.17
CA TRP A 171 23.46 -6.89 32.22
C TRP A 171 23.99 -7.54 33.52
N THR A 172 23.06 -7.90 34.40
CA THR A 172 23.33 -8.64 35.62
C THR A 172 23.34 -10.15 35.35
N ARG A 173 24.49 -10.79 35.61
CA ARG A 173 24.60 -12.25 35.62
C ARG A 173 23.70 -12.82 36.72
N LYS A 174 22.71 -13.63 36.34
CA LYS A 174 21.73 -14.25 37.26
C LYS A 174 22.35 -15.41 38.03
N THR A 175 23.37 -16.06 37.45
CA THR A 175 24.21 -17.05 38.13
C THR A 175 25.70 -16.76 37.90
N PRO A 176 26.61 -17.20 38.81
CA PRO A 176 28.06 -17.11 38.58
C PRO A 176 28.55 -17.89 37.35
N SER A 177 27.76 -18.86 36.87
CA SER A 177 28.00 -19.62 35.64
C SER A 177 27.50 -18.94 34.37
N ASP A 178 26.79 -17.81 34.46
CA ASP A 178 26.33 -17.11 33.27
C ASP A 178 27.52 -16.48 32.53
N PRO A 179 27.62 -16.66 31.20
CA PRO A 179 28.67 -16.03 30.41
C PRO A 179 28.59 -14.49 30.48
N PRO A 180 29.73 -13.79 30.34
CA PRO A 180 29.73 -12.37 29.99
C PRO A 180 28.89 -12.11 28.73
N ARG A 181 28.31 -10.92 28.63
CA ARG A 181 27.74 -10.37 27.39
C ARG A 181 28.73 -9.38 26.79
N TYR A 182 28.69 -9.23 25.48
CA TYR A 182 29.56 -8.29 24.77
C TYR A 182 28.75 -7.38 23.86
N SER A 183 29.20 -6.13 23.72
CA SER A 183 28.85 -5.25 22.60
C SER A 183 30.04 -5.12 21.66
N PHE A 184 29.79 -4.97 20.36
CA PHE A 184 30.81 -4.62 19.37
C PHE A 184 30.55 -3.23 18.81
N HIS A 185 31.64 -2.48 18.58
CA HIS A 185 31.59 -1.05 18.26
C HIS A 185 32.32 -0.75 16.95
N ALA A 186 31.78 0.18 16.16
CA ALA A 186 32.35 0.64 14.91
C ALA A 186 33.71 1.32 15.12
N ARG A 187 34.61 1.12 14.16
CA ARG A 187 35.89 1.83 14.08
C ARG A 187 35.66 3.28 13.61
N PRO A 188 36.55 4.23 13.93
CA PRO A 188 36.54 5.55 13.31
C PRO A 188 36.51 5.44 11.78
N VAL A 189 35.76 6.32 11.10
CA VAL A 189 35.60 6.26 9.63
C VAL A 189 36.94 6.37 8.89
N THR A 190 37.92 7.05 9.48
CA THR A 190 39.32 7.15 8.99
C THR A 190 40.08 5.83 8.96
N ASP A 191 39.62 4.85 9.74
CA ASP A 191 40.33 3.59 10.00
C ASP A 191 39.66 2.43 9.24
N ARG A 192 38.61 2.72 8.45
CA ARG A 192 37.86 1.74 7.65
C ARG A 192 38.42 1.65 6.24
N ASP A 193 38.92 0.48 5.85
CA ASP A 193 39.27 0.13 4.48
C ASP A 193 38.29 -0.92 3.92
N GLU A 194 37.51 -0.54 2.90
CA GLU A 194 36.54 -1.44 2.27
C GLU A 194 37.18 -2.69 1.64
N ALA A 195 38.44 -2.59 1.17
CA ALA A 195 39.17 -3.72 0.61
C ALA A 195 39.62 -4.70 1.70
N GLU A 196 40.03 -4.18 2.87
CA GLU A 196 40.31 -4.97 4.07
C GLU A 196 39.04 -5.71 4.52
N VAL A 197 37.92 -4.98 4.65
CA VAL A 197 36.62 -5.54 5.06
C VAL A 197 36.14 -6.62 4.10
N LYS A 198 36.24 -6.37 2.79
CA LYS A 198 35.89 -7.35 1.75
C LYS A 198 36.74 -8.61 1.85
N THR A 199 38.06 -8.48 2.04
CA THR A 199 38.99 -9.61 2.15
C THR A 199 38.69 -10.46 3.38
N ARG A 200 38.45 -9.83 4.53
CA ARG A 200 38.10 -10.51 5.78
C ARG A 200 36.73 -11.16 5.72
N LEU A 201 35.72 -10.46 5.19
CA LEU A 201 34.39 -11.01 4.98
C LEU A 201 34.43 -12.23 4.06
N GLN A 202 35.15 -12.15 2.94
CA GLN A 202 35.36 -13.29 2.05
C GLN A 202 36.01 -14.46 2.79
N THR A 203 37.00 -14.21 3.65
CA THR A 203 37.65 -15.27 4.45
C THR A 203 36.64 -15.99 5.34
N VAL A 204 35.82 -15.25 6.10
CA VAL A 204 34.80 -15.85 6.98
C VAL A 204 33.73 -16.58 6.14
N LEU A 205 33.29 -16.00 5.01
CA LEU A 205 32.35 -16.67 4.09
C LEU A 205 32.92 -17.97 3.52
N HIS A 206 34.23 -18.08 3.24
CA HIS A 206 34.83 -19.34 2.80
C HIS A 206 34.84 -20.40 3.91
N MET A 207 35.04 -20.01 5.17
CA MET A 207 34.94 -20.93 6.31
C MET A 207 33.53 -21.54 6.41
N VAL A 208 32.48 -20.72 6.27
CA VAL A 208 31.07 -21.17 6.34
C VAL A 208 30.65 -21.94 5.08
N LEU A 209 30.84 -21.35 3.90
CA LEU A 209 30.19 -21.79 2.66
C LEU A 209 31.00 -22.81 1.84
N LYS A 210 32.24 -23.11 2.22
CA LYS A 210 33.13 -23.97 1.40
C LYS A 210 33.90 -25.02 2.20
N ASP A 211 34.77 -24.60 3.13
CA ASP A 211 35.93 -25.43 3.48
C ASP A 211 35.94 -25.99 4.92
N GLU A 212 35.46 -25.24 5.91
CA GLU A 212 35.64 -25.63 7.33
C GLU A 212 34.40 -26.28 7.97
N PHE A 213 33.22 -25.72 7.74
CA PHE A 213 31.96 -26.19 8.31
C PHE A 213 31.06 -26.85 7.27
N GLU A 214 30.21 -27.79 7.69
CA GLU A 214 29.13 -28.28 6.83
C GLU A 214 27.94 -27.33 6.93
N TYR A 215 27.93 -26.28 6.09
CA TYR A 215 26.78 -25.38 5.97
C TYR A 215 25.69 -25.91 5.04
N SER A 216 24.45 -25.67 5.40
CA SER A 216 23.27 -26.04 4.61
C SER A 216 22.11 -25.08 4.84
N ILE A 217 21.39 -24.80 3.76
CA ILE A 217 20.08 -24.14 3.80
C ILE A 217 19.01 -25.19 3.45
N GLY A 218 17.99 -25.31 4.29
CA GLY A 218 16.86 -26.19 4.09
C GLY A 218 15.53 -25.50 4.41
N PHE A 219 14.44 -26.20 4.12
CA PHE A 219 13.08 -25.72 4.37
C PHE A 219 12.42 -26.43 5.55
N GLY A 220 11.56 -25.74 6.28
CA GLY A 220 10.72 -26.30 7.34
C GLY A 220 9.32 -25.69 7.33
N HIS A 221 8.39 -26.35 8.01
CA HIS A 221 7.03 -25.88 8.21
C HIS A 221 6.73 -25.92 9.72
N PRO A 222 6.04 -24.92 10.30
CA PRO A 222 5.76 -24.86 11.73
C PRO A 222 4.68 -25.84 12.20
N SER A 223 3.73 -26.24 11.34
CA SER A 223 2.62 -27.11 11.76
C SER A 223 3.02 -28.57 11.97
N GLN A 224 2.60 -29.12 13.11
CA GLN A 224 2.70 -30.54 13.46
C GLN A 224 1.90 -31.46 12.51
N GLN A 225 0.90 -30.93 11.80
CA GLN A 225 0.11 -31.72 10.85
C GLN A 225 0.92 -32.12 9.60
N VAL A 226 1.88 -31.28 9.20
CA VAL A 226 2.83 -31.54 8.10
C VAL A 226 4.10 -32.23 8.62
N ARG A 227 4.37 -32.16 9.93
CA ARG A 227 5.51 -32.80 10.60
C ARG A 227 5.08 -33.63 11.82
N SER A 228 4.86 -34.93 11.60
CA SER A 228 4.59 -35.88 12.69
C SER A 228 5.72 -35.87 13.73
N GLY A 229 5.41 -35.45 14.96
CA GLY A 229 6.31 -35.58 16.13
C GLY A 229 7.00 -34.31 16.63
N VAL A 230 6.76 -33.13 16.04
CA VAL A 230 7.15 -31.86 16.68
C VAL A 230 6.14 -31.53 17.78
N GLN A 231 6.58 -31.19 19.00
CA GLN A 231 5.68 -30.94 20.14
C GLN A 231 5.23 -29.48 20.33
N ASP A 232 5.83 -28.51 19.63
CA ASP A 232 5.53 -27.08 19.80
C ASP A 232 5.59 -26.35 18.44
N PRO A 233 4.45 -25.95 17.84
CA PRO A 233 4.38 -25.34 16.52
C PRO A 233 4.66 -23.83 16.60
N LYS A 234 5.90 -23.48 16.95
CA LYS A 234 6.31 -22.07 17.01
C LYS A 234 6.51 -21.49 15.61
N VAL A 235 5.79 -20.40 15.34
CA VAL A 235 5.77 -19.70 14.05
C VAL A 235 7.00 -18.79 13.94
N TYR A 236 8.12 -19.37 13.48
CA TYR A 236 9.35 -18.64 13.13
C TYR A 236 9.39 -18.34 11.62
N GLN A 237 10.03 -17.23 11.22
CA GLN A 237 10.27 -16.92 9.81
C GLN A 237 11.41 -17.77 9.22
N ALA A 238 12.46 -17.97 10.01
CA ALA A 238 13.54 -18.92 9.80
C ALA A 238 14.23 -19.19 11.15
N PHE A 239 15.23 -20.07 11.17
CA PHE A 239 16.21 -20.13 12.26
C PHE A 239 17.54 -20.75 11.78
N THR A 240 18.63 -20.43 12.47
CA THR A 240 19.94 -21.07 12.29
C THR A 240 20.37 -21.79 13.56
N ARG A 241 20.93 -23.00 13.41
CA ARG A 241 21.43 -23.83 14.53
C ARG A 241 22.78 -24.44 14.19
N ILE A 242 23.62 -24.60 15.22
CA ILE A 242 24.78 -25.49 15.18
C ILE A 242 24.33 -26.92 15.48
N ALA A 243 24.85 -27.90 14.73
CA ALA A 243 24.91 -29.29 15.17
C ALA A 243 26.37 -29.68 15.44
N THR A 244 26.66 -30.08 16.67
CA THR A 244 28.00 -30.50 17.14
C THR A 244 28.33 -31.95 16.78
N GLU A 245 27.39 -32.69 16.19
CA GLU A 245 27.57 -34.06 15.74
C GLU A 245 28.41 -34.13 14.45
N GLY A 246 29.70 -34.46 14.55
CA GLY A 246 30.53 -34.72 13.37
C GLY A 246 32.01 -34.42 13.57
N LYS A 247 32.84 -34.71 12.56
CA LYS A 247 34.27 -34.33 12.55
C LYS A 247 34.52 -32.88 12.14
N LYS A 248 33.56 -32.28 11.43
CA LYS A 248 33.44 -30.85 11.17
C LYS A 248 32.16 -30.38 11.87
N GLY A 249 32.18 -29.20 12.48
CA GLY A 249 30.95 -28.59 12.98
C GLY A 249 29.97 -28.36 11.82
N ARG A 250 28.67 -28.52 12.07
CA ARG A 250 27.65 -28.26 11.04
C ARG A 250 26.81 -27.06 11.43
N ILE A 251 26.44 -26.24 10.45
CA ILE A 251 25.60 -25.06 10.64
C ILE A 251 24.41 -25.20 9.69
N HIS A 252 23.20 -25.20 10.25
CA HIS A 252 21.97 -25.49 9.53
C HIS A 252 21.00 -24.32 9.65
N THR A 253 20.75 -23.64 8.54
CA THR A 253 19.69 -22.63 8.40
C THR A 253 18.42 -23.32 7.88
N VAL A 254 17.29 -23.08 8.53
CA VAL A 254 15.97 -23.61 8.15
C VAL A 254 15.02 -22.45 7.89
N LEU A 255 14.63 -22.30 6.62
CA LEU A 255 13.68 -21.29 6.14
C LEU A 255 12.25 -21.81 6.31
N ASN A 256 11.32 -20.98 6.79
CA ASN A 256 9.90 -21.35 6.79
C ASN A 256 9.33 -21.32 5.36
N ILE A 257 8.70 -22.41 4.91
CA ILE A 257 8.07 -22.50 3.59
C ILE A 257 6.95 -21.49 3.39
N ASP A 258 6.26 -21.06 4.46
CA ASP A 258 5.14 -20.11 4.38
C ASP A 258 5.57 -18.77 3.75
N ASN A 259 6.84 -18.37 3.95
CA ASN A 259 7.39 -17.15 3.35
C ASN A 259 7.71 -17.31 1.85
N PHE A 260 8.00 -18.54 1.38
CA PHE A 260 8.44 -18.83 0.01
C PHE A 260 7.31 -19.37 -0.87
N GLN A 261 6.26 -19.96 -0.27
CA GLN A 261 5.15 -20.56 -0.98
C GLN A 261 4.29 -19.57 -1.81
N PRO A 262 4.15 -18.28 -1.46
CA PRO A 262 3.53 -17.29 -2.33
C PRO A 262 4.20 -17.17 -3.71
N LEU A 263 5.53 -17.33 -3.80
CA LEU A 263 6.29 -17.21 -5.05
C LEU A 263 5.99 -18.31 -6.06
N LEU A 264 5.40 -19.44 -5.63
CA LEU A 264 4.92 -20.53 -6.51
C LEU A 264 3.62 -20.20 -7.25
N ARG A 265 2.99 -19.05 -6.98
CA ARG A 265 1.75 -18.63 -7.64
C ARG A 265 2.01 -18.05 -9.02
N ASN A 266 1.07 -18.29 -9.94
CA ASN A 266 1.10 -17.76 -11.30
C ASN A 266 0.34 -16.44 -11.47
N ASP A 267 -0.44 -16.00 -10.47
CA ASP A 267 -1.26 -14.79 -10.52
C ASP A 267 -0.61 -13.55 -9.90
N LEU A 268 0.68 -13.63 -9.52
CA LEU A 268 1.46 -12.49 -9.03
C LEU A 268 1.72 -11.48 -10.15
N THR A 269 1.59 -10.19 -9.84
CA THR A 269 2.17 -9.12 -10.66
C THR A 269 3.70 -9.18 -10.55
N VAL A 270 4.38 -8.47 -11.44
CA VAL A 270 5.84 -8.31 -11.34
C VAL A 270 6.21 -7.69 -10.00
N SER A 271 5.56 -6.59 -9.59
CA SER A 271 5.85 -5.90 -8.32
C SER A 271 5.67 -6.76 -7.07
N GLU A 272 4.67 -7.65 -7.03
CA GLU A 272 4.46 -8.54 -5.86
C GLU A 272 5.54 -9.61 -5.79
N ARG A 273 5.82 -10.27 -6.92
CA ARG A 273 6.91 -11.25 -7.00
C ARG A 273 8.23 -10.63 -6.55
N MET A 274 8.50 -9.41 -7.01
CA MET A 274 9.64 -8.60 -6.64
C MET A 274 9.71 -8.32 -5.12
N ALA A 275 8.60 -7.92 -4.50
CA ALA A 275 8.52 -7.64 -3.07
C ALA A 275 8.72 -8.91 -2.21
N GLU A 276 8.11 -10.02 -2.61
CA GLU A 276 8.26 -11.34 -1.97
C GLU A 276 9.69 -11.87 -2.10
N GLU A 277 10.31 -11.74 -3.28
CA GLU A 277 11.71 -12.09 -3.51
C GLU A 277 12.66 -11.27 -2.63
N HIS A 278 12.40 -9.96 -2.50
CA HIS A 278 13.15 -9.08 -1.60
C HIS A 278 13.02 -9.52 -0.15
N PHE A 279 11.80 -9.73 0.35
CA PHE A 279 11.55 -10.19 1.72
C PHE A 279 12.27 -11.51 2.03
N CYS A 280 12.17 -12.49 1.13
CA CYS A 280 12.89 -13.76 1.24
C CYS A 280 14.42 -13.57 1.24
N SER A 281 14.94 -12.62 0.45
CA SER A 281 16.39 -12.36 0.40
C SER A 281 16.93 -11.76 1.70
N ILE A 282 16.16 -10.88 2.35
CA ILE A 282 16.49 -10.31 3.66
C ILE A 282 16.48 -11.40 4.74
N ILE A 283 15.52 -12.35 4.72
CA ILE A 283 15.53 -13.50 5.64
C ILE A 283 16.81 -14.35 5.48
N ILE A 284 17.26 -14.59 4.24
CA ILE A 284 18.49 -15.36 4.00
C ILE A 284 19.74 -14.61 4.51
N LEU A 285 19.80 -13.28 4.35
CA LEU A 285 20.90 -12.45 4.87
C LEU A 285 20.90 -12.37 6.40
N HIS A 286 19.73 -12.22 7.01
CA HIS A 286 19.51 -12.29 8.46
C HIS A 286 20.08 -13.58 9.05
N GLU A 287 19.69 -14.73 8.48
CA GLU A 287 20.16 -16.05 8.92
C GLU A 287 21.64 -16.32 8.59
N LEU A 288 22.17 -15.74 7.51
CA LEU A 288 23.60 -15.79 7.21
C LEU A 288 24.42 -15.10 8.31
N MET A 289 23.93 -14.00 8.89
CA MET A 289 24.62 -13.33 9.99
C MET A 289 24.75 -14.24 11.22
N HIS A 290 23.68 -14.97 11.54
CA HIS A 290 23.69 -16.01 12.57
C HIS A 290 24.68 -17.13 12.23
N ALA A 291 24.74 -17.58 10.98
CA ALA A 291 25.69 -18.59 10.54
C ALA A 291 27.16 -18.12 10.64
N LEU A 292 27.46 -16.86 10.29
CA LEU A 292 28.79 -16.25 10.40
C LEU A 292 29.25 -16.18 11.88
N ASN A 293 28.38 -15.70 12.77
CA ASN A 293 28.66 -15.66 14.22
C ASN A 293 28.94 -17.07 14.79
N ASN A 294 28.09 -18.04 14.45
CA ASN A 294 28.27 -19.43 14.87
C ASN A 294 29.58 -20.04 14.37
N ALA A 295 30.01 -19.74 13.14
CA ALA A 295 31.27 -20.23 12.58
C ALA A 295 32.51 -19.62 13.25
N LEU A 296 32.49 -18.32 13.55
CA LEU A 296 33.56 -17.64 14.30
C LEU A 296 33.68 -18.24 15.71
N LEU A 297 32.56 -18.43 16.41
CA LEU A 297 32.54 -19.07 17.73
C LEU A 297 33.13 -20.49 17.69
N LEU A 298 32.71 -21.33 16.75
CA LEU A 298 33.23 -22.69 16.59
C LEU A 298 34.73 -22.74 16.24
N ARG A 299 35.24 -21.76 15.48
CA ARG A 299 36.65 -21.70 15.09
C ARG A 299 37.55 -21.30 16.25
N PHE A 300 37.15 -20.29 17.03
CA PHE A 300 37.98 -19.72 18.08
C PHE A 300 37.75 -20.34 19.46
N TRP A 301 36.69 -21.13 19.67
CA TRP A 301 36.34 -21.70 20.97
C TRP A 301 35.84 -23.17 20.93
N PRO A 302 36.68 -24.13 20.48
CA PRO A 302 36.25 -25.51 20.18
C PRO A 302 36.00 -26.45 21.38
N ASP A 303 36.09 -25.96 22.63
CA ASP A 303 36.05 -26.79 23.83
C ASP A 303 34.61 -27.20 24.25
N PRO A 304 34.28 -28.51 24.33
CA PRO A 304 32.96 -28.99 24.72
C PRO A 304 32.51 -28.64 26.15
N GLU A 305 33.41 -28.45 27.13
CA GLU A 305 32.98 -28.01 28.46
C GLU A 305 32.53 -26.55 28.45
N ASN A 306 33.14 -25.75 27.55
CA ASN A 306 32.73 -24.39 27.29
C ASN A 306 31.45 -24.26 26.44
N SER A 307 30.85 -25.35 25.95
CA SER A 307 29.58 -25.35 25.20
C SER A 307 28.42 -24.63 25.91
N ARG A 308 28.49 -24.51 27.24
CA ARG A 308 27.50 -23.82 28.09
C ARG A 308 27.66 -22.29 28.06
N PHE A 309 28.76 -21.77 27.50
CA PHE A 309 29.00 -20.34 27.30
C PHE A 309 28.64 -19.88 25.87
N PHE A 310 28.30 -20.79 24.95
CA PHE A 310 28.03 -20.52 23.52
C PHE A 310 26.76 -19.68 23.24
N ILE A 311 26.12 -19.11 24.27
CA ILE A 311 24.66 -19.17 24.35
C ILE A 311 23.90 -17.96 23.79
N LYS A 312 24.45 -16.73 23.71
CA LYS A 312 23.74 -15.59 23.08
C LYS A 312 24.65 -14.59 22.37
N GLU A 313 24.13 -14.04 21.30
CA GLU A 313 24.76 -13.09 20.37
C GLU A 313 25.20 -11.76 21.03
N PRO A 314 26.21 -11.08 20.46
CA PRO A 314 26.63 -9.77 20.94
C PRO A 314 25.65 -8.66 20.54
N PHE A 315 25.67 -7.57 21.29
CA PHE A 315 24.94 -6.33 20.99
C PHE A 315 25.75 -5.47 20.00
N PHE A 316 25.10 -4.66 19.16
CA PHE A 316 25.80 -3.67 18.32
C PHE A 316 25.69 -2.27 18.96
N GLU A 317 26.82 -1.60 19.18
CA GLU A 317 26.87 -0.28 19.82
C GLU A 317 26.06 -0.21 21.13
N ASP A 318 25.17 0.78 21.27
CA ASP A 318 24.21 0.96 22.35
C ASP A 318 22.81 0.42 22.00
N GLN A 319 22.68 -0.51 21.05
CA GLN A 319 21.41 -1.19 20.81
C GLN A 319 20.94 -1.88 22.09
N ILE A 320 19.68 -1.66 22.46
CA ILE A 320 19.09 -2.21 23.69
C ILE A 320 18.70 -3.69 23.58
N PHE A 321 19.00 -4.34 22.45
CA PHE A 321 18.69 -5.74 22.18
C PHE A 321 19.88 -6.47 21.55
N SER A 322 19.96 -7.78 21.79
CA SER A 322 20.89 -8.73 21.16
C SER A 322 20.10 -9.67 20.27
N GLU A 323 20.25 -9.46 18.96
CA GLU A 323 19.85 -10.33 17.85
C GLU A 323 20.55 -9.80 16.57
N LEU A 324 21.58 -10.52 16.10
CA LEU A 324 22.50 -10.04 15.05
C LEU A 324 21.83 -9.91 13.67
N GLY A 325 20.87 -10.78 13.36
CA GLY A 325 20.13 -10.72 12.12
C GLY A 325 19.21 -9.49 12.07
N PHE A 326 18.56 -9.12 13.19
CA PHE A 326 17.78 -7.88 13.25
C PHE A 326 18.67 -6.64 13.30
N ALA A 327 19.85 -6.71 13.92
CA ALA A 327 20.84 -5.64 13.83
C ALA A 327 21.28 -5.41 12.36
N LEU A 328 21.50 -6.49 11.60
CA LEU A 328 21.77 -6.40 10.16
C LEU A 328 20.58 -5.84 9.36
N ASN A 329 19.36 -6.29 9.62
CA ASN A 329 18.14 -5.78 8.96
C ASN A 329 17.97 -4.27 9.19
N LEU A 330 18.20 -3.81 10.43
CA LEU A 330 18.25 -2.38 10.78
C LEU A 330 19.32 -1.62 9.97
N SER A 331 20.50 -2.22 9.77
CA SER A 331 21.58 -1.60 9.01
C SER A 331 21.30 -1.54 7.50
N LEU A 332 20.73 -2.60 6.92
CA LEU A 332 20.42 -2.68 5.49
C LEU A 332 19.11 -2.00 5.08
N SER A 333 18.14 -1.88 5.99
CA SER A 333 16.79 -1.42 5.65
C SER A 333 16.25 -0.29 6.53
N GLY A 334 16.93 0.08 7.62
CA GLY A 334 16.43 1.09 8.57
C GLY A 334 15.28 0.60 9.48
N GLY A 335 15.04 -0.71 9.53
CA GLY A 335 13.93 -1.32 10.26
C GLY A 335 13.72 -2.79 9.91
N VAL A 336 12.58 -3.35 10.31
CA VAL A 336 12.22 -4.75 10.05
C VAL A 336 11.07 -4.85 9.05
N LEU A 337 11.22 -5.72 8.06
CA LEU A 337 10.18 -5.98 7.06
C LEU A 337 9.09 -6.87 7.65
N VAL A 338 7.84 -6.40 7.56
CA VAL A 338 6.65 -7.10 8.02
C VAL A 338 5.57 -6.98 6.95
N PRO A 339 4.93 -8.07 6.49
CA PRO A 339 3.85 -7.97 5.50
C PRO A 339 2.73 -7.01 5.90
N PHE A 340 2.09 -6.39 4.90
CA PHE A 340 0.96 -5.48 5.15
C PHE A 340 -0.14 -6.10 6.00
N VAL A 341 -0.46 -7.36 5.71
CA VAL A 341 -1.48 -8.16 6.38
C VAL A 341 -0.78 -9.15 7.31
N LEU A 342 -0.95 -8.97 8.63
CA LEU A 342 -0.42 -9.89 9.63
C LEU A 342 -1.37 -11.07 9.84
N ASN A 343 -0.94 -12.28 9.44
CA ASN A 343 -1.74 -13.51 9.55
C ASN A 343 -2.24 -13.81 11.00
N ARG A 344 -1.57 -13.27 12.03
CA ARG A 344 -1.97 -13.43 13.46
C ARG A 344 -3.36 -12.88 13.82
N LEU A 345 -4.02 -12.09 12.96
CA LEU A 345 -5.36 -11.56 13.21
C LEU A 345 -6.50 -12.36 12.55
N PHE A 346 -6.19 -13.37 11.74
CA PHE A 346 -7.20 -14.20 11.07
C PHE A 346 -7.51 -15.47 11.88
N VAL A 347 -8.77 -15.89 11.82
CA VAL A 347 -9.28 -17.04 12.60
C VAL A 347 -8.61 -18.32 12.11
N ALA A 348 -8.39 -19.31 12.99
CA ALA A 348 -7.68 -20.57 12.71
C ALA A 348 -8.26 -21.45 11.58
N GLU A 349 -9.40 -21.09 10.99
CA GLU A 349 -10.00 -21.74 9.83
C GLU A 349 -9.71 -21.02 8.49
N ASP A 350 -9.20 -19.78 8.55
CA ASP A 350 -8.93 -18.93 7.40
C ASP A 350 -7.51 -19.18 6.87
N LYS A 351 -7.40 -20.04 5.85
CA LYS A 351 -6.13 -20.55 5.28
C LYS A 351 -5.35 -19.50 4.46
N ARG A 352 -5.15 -18.31 5.02
CA ARG A 352 -4.50 -17.15 4.38
C ARG A 352 -2.99 -17.26 4.28
N GLU A 353 -2.40 -18.25 4.93
CA GLU A 353 -0.97 -18.56 4.97
C GLU A 353 -0.34 -18.76 3.56
N ASN A 354 -1.16 -18.95 2.53
CA ASN A 354 -0.77 -19.11 1.11
C ASN A 354 -1.17 -17.92 0.19
N TYR A 355 -1.58 -16.77 0.74
CA TYR A 355 -1.85 -15.57 -0.07
C TYR A 355 -0.59 -14.72 -0.28
N PRO A 356 -0.44 -14.07 -1.44
CA PRO A 356 0.66 -13.14 -1.67
C PRO A 356 0.47 -11.89 -0.84
N HIS A 357 1.58 -11.39 -0.32
CA HIS A 357 1.63 -10.16 0.43
C HIS A 357 1.42 -8.97 -0.50
N LEU A 358 0.49 -8.06 -0.13
CA LEU A 358 0.19 -6.84 -0.89
C LEU A 358 1.33 -5.81 -0.91
N GLY A 359 2.38 -6.04 -0.13
CA GLY A 359 3.45 -5.10 0.18
C GLY A 359 3.93 -5.30 1.63
N PHE A 360 4.95 -4.55 2.03
CA PHE A 360 5.58 -4.68 3.35
C PHE A 360 5.70 -3.35 4.07
N TRP A 361 5.42 -3.37 5.37
CA TRP A 361 5.83 -2.34 6.32
C TRP A 361 7.32 -2.46 6.59
N LEU A 362 8.04 -1.34 6.56
CA LEU A 362 9.27 -1.15 7.31
C LEU A 362 8.90 -0.67 8.71
N MET A 363 8.98 -1.57 9.69
CA MET A 363 8.70 -1.25 11.09
C MET A 363 9.94 -0.72 11.81
N SER A 364 9.75 0.22 12.74
CA SER A 364 10.77 0.58 13.74
C SER A 364 11.21 -0.63 14.56
N TYR A 365 12.48 -0.72 14.93
CA TYR A 365 13.00 -1.80 15.78
C TYR A 365 13.94 -1.24 16.87
N PRO A 366 13.94 -1.78 18.11
CA PRO A 366 13.09 -2.85 18.63
C PRO A 366 11.59 -2.52 18.57
N LEU A 367 10.76 -3.56 18.51
CA LEU A 367 9.30 -3.44 18.47
C LEU A 367 8.75 -3.31 19.89
N SER A 368 7.56 -2.74 20.02
CA SER A 368 6.78 -2.89 21.26
C SER A 368 6.43 -4.36 21.47
N GLY A 369 6.14 -4.75 22.72
CA GLY A 369 5.80 -6.14 23.06
C GLY A 369 4.60 -6.72 22.29
N ARG A 370 3.81 -5.89 21.60
CA ARG A 370 2.65 -6.30 20.80
C ARG A 370 3.03 -6.97 19.47
N TYR A 371 4.18 -6.63 18.88
CA TYR A 371 4.60 -7.15 17.58
C TYR A 371 5.93 -7.92 17.65
N ALA A 372 6.35 -8.39 18.82
CA ALA A 372 7.56 -9.19 18.98
C ALA A 372 7.66 -10.31 17.91
N VAL A 373 8.74 -10.23 17.12
CA VAL A 373 9.03 -11.12 15.97
C VAL A 373 10.05 -12.21 16.29
N SER A 374 10.68 -12.17 17.46
CA SER A 374 11.71 -13.14 17.86
C SER A 374 11.61 -13.54 19.34
N ASP A 375 11.58 -14.84 19.60
CA ASP A 375 11.76 -15.43 20.94
C ASP A 375 13.22 -15.32 21.43
N ASN A 376 14.17 -15.13 20.51
CA ASN A 376 15.60 -15.13 20.81
C ASN A 376 16.12 -13.74 21.19
N GLN A 377 15.31 -12.68 21.01
CA GLN A 377 15.69 -11.30 21.32
C GLN A 377 15.98 -11.12 22.81
N ASN A 378 17.17 -10.63 23.13
CA ASN A 378 17.58 -10.37 24.52
C ASN A 378 17.69 -8.88 24.75
N PHE A 379 16.88 -8.32 25.64
CA PHE A 379 17.02 -6.94 26.07
C PHE A 379 18.11 -6.81 27.15
N LEU A 380 18.66 -5.60 27.27
CA LEU A 380 19.41 -5.19 28.47
C LEU A 380 18.48 -5.18 29.69
N ASP A 381 19.01 -5.35 30.91
CA ASP A 381 18.17 -5.48 32.11
C ASP A 381 17.42 -4.19 32.48
N ASP A 382 17.94 -3.02 32.07
CA ASP A 382 17.34 -1.69 32.24
C ASP A 382 16.51 -1.24 31.03
N ALA A 383 16.54 -2.00 29.93
CA ALA A 383 15.88 -1.63 28.69
C ALA A 383 14.37 -1.88 28.73
N THR A 384 13.60 -0.83 28.41
CA THR A 384 12.17 -0.93 28.13
C THR A 384 11.95 -1.01 26.61
N PRO A 385 11.11 -1.95 26.11
CA PRO A 385 10.62 -1.90 24.75
C PRO A 385 9.88 -0.58 24.50
N PRO A 386 9.94 -0.01 23.28
CA PRO A 386 9.30 1.26 23.00
C PRO A 386 7.78 1.19 23.17
N GLU A 387 7.20 2.28 23.68
CA GLU A 387 5.77 2.39 23.94
C GLU A 387 4.93 2.41 22.65
N SER A 388 5.53 2.65 21.48
CA SER A 388 4.84 2.71 20.19
C SER A 388 5.65 2.14 19.04
N ASP A 389 4.94 1.59 18.05
CA ASP A 389 5.51 1.09 16.80
C ASP A 389 5.23 2.05 15.64
N THR A 390 6.23 2.26 14.80
CA THR A 390 6.10 3.06 13.56
C THR A 390 5.98 2.13 12.35
N PHE A 391 4.92 2.29 11.58
CA PHE A 391 4.66 1.55 10.34
C PHE A 391 4.92 2.45 9.14
N ARG A 392 5.85 2.08 8.27
CA ARG A 392 6.17 2.83 7.05
C ARG A 392 5.97 1.94 5.82
N PRO A 393 5.06 2.24 4.90
CA PRO A 393 4.86 1.40 3.72
C PRO A 393 6.04 1.56 2.75
N ILE A 394 6.62 0.44 2.31
CA ILE A 394 7.71 0.45 1.33
C ILE A 394 7.13 0.65 -0.08
N PRO A 395 7.57 1.67 -0.85
CA PRO A 395 7.16 1.88 -2.24
C PRO A 395 7.45 0.68 -3.15
N ALA A 396 6.61 0.44 -4.16
CA ALA A 396 6.76 -0.67 -5.10
C ALA A 396 7.96 -0.48 -6.07
N ASP A 397 8.30 0.78 -6.39
CA ASP A 397 9.44 1.13 -7.24
C ASP A 397 10.79 0.83 -6.55
N TYR A 398 10.84 0.83 -5.22
CA TYR A 398 12.02 0.36 -4.47
C TYR A 398 12.36 -1.10 -4.82
N TYR A 399 11.36 -2.00 -4.83
CA TYR A 399 11.59 -3.40 -5.17
C TYR A 399 12.07 -3.55 -6.61
N GLU A 400 11.43 -2.86 -7.56
CA GLU A 400 11.91 -2.84 -8.95
C GLU A 400 13.38 -2.41 -9.02
N ASN A 401 13.74 -1.31 -8.37
CA ASN A 401 15.08 -0.73 -8.38
C ASN A 401 16.14 -1.72 -7.85
N VAL A 402 15.94 -2.31 -6.68
CA VAL A 402 16.92 -3.27 -6.11
C VAL A 402 17.03 -4.58 -6.92
N GLN A 403 16.17 -4.79 -7.92
CA GLN A 403 16.22 -5.90 -8.86
C GLN A 403 16.64 -5.50 -10.28
N GLN A 404 17.14 -4.27 -10.49
CA GLN A 404 17.83 -3.86 -11.71
C GLN A 404 19.35 -3.95 -11.54
N GLU A 405 20.07 -4.48 -12.53
CA GLU A 405 21.54 -4.50 -12.58
C GLU A 405 22.12 -3.07 -12.50
N GLU A 406 21.51 -2.12 -13.21
CA GLU A 406 21.94 -0.73 -13.29
C GLU A 406 21.91 -0.03 -11.92
N PHE A 407 20.98 -0.40 -11.03
CA PHE A 407 20.91 0.12 -9.67
C PHE A 407 22.16 -0.25 -8.86
N TRP A 408 22.56 -1.52 -8.93
CA TRP A 408 23.74 -1.99 -8.22
C TRP A 408 25.04 -1.47 -8.83
N ASP A 409 25.14 -1.51 -10.16
CA ASP A 409 26.38 -1.22 -10.88
C ASP A 409 26.70 0.28 -10.95
N LEU A 410 25.69 1.15 -10.82
CA LEU A 410 25.84 2.61 -10.80
C LEU A 410 25.69 3.20 -9.38
N LEU A 411 24.58 2.94 -8.69
CA LEU A 411 24.28 3.61 -7.42
C LEU A 411 24.98 2.94 -6.24
N VAL A 412 24.72 1.64 -6.01
CA VAL A 412 25.31 0.93 -4.85
C VAL A 412 26.84 0.87 -4.96
N ARG A 413 27.38 0.65 -6.17
CA ARG A 413 28.83 0.68 -6.41
C ARG A 413 29.49 2.02 -6.03
N LYS A 414 28.78 3.14 -6.18
CA LYS A 414 29.32 4.50 -5.99
C LYS A 414 29.09 5.03 -4.57
N TYR A 415 27.98 4.66 -3.94
CA TYR A 415 27.53 5.21 -2.66
C TYR A 415 27.43 4.17 -1.53
N GLY A 416 27.77 2.91 -1.82
CA GLY A 416 27.68 1.80 -0.89
C GLY A 416 26.27 1.20 -0.75
N VAL A 417 26.18 0.08 -0.03
CA VAL A 417 24.93 -0.68 0.18
C VAL A 417 23.84 0.12 0.92
N GLU A 418 24.20 1.22 1.58
CA GLU A 418 23.25 2.07 2.31
C GLU A 418 22.23 2.77 1.38
N VAL A 419 22.57 2.96 0.09
CA VAL A 419 21.61 3.45 -0.92
C VAL A 419 20.57 2.40 -1.31
N ALA A 420 20.79 1.12 -0.98
CA ALA A 420 19.80 0.05 -1.08
C ALA A 420 18.81 0.01 0.09
N ARG A 421 18.84 0.99 1.03
CA ARG A 421 17.78 1.17 2.02
C ARG A 421 16.49 1.66 1.36
N PRO A 422 15.31 1.17 1.77
CA PRO A 422 14.04 1.76 1.34
C PRO A 422 13.83 3.12 2.01
N TYR A 423 13.25 4.08 1.27
CA TYR A 423 12.92 5.42 1.77
C TYR A 423 11.39 5.68 1.75
N PRO A 424 10.61 5.11 2.69
CA PRO A 424 9.19 5.41 2.82
C PRO A 424 8.93 6.90 3.06
N THR A 425 8.07 7.52 2.23
CA THR A 425 7.71 8.94 2.32
C THR A 425 6.77 9.26 3.47
N VAL A 426 6.04 8.27 3.98
CA VAL A 426 5.05 8.42 5.05
C VAL A 426 5.14 7.33 6.11
N HIS A 427 4.51 7.57 7.25
CA HIS A 427 4.36 6.61 8.33
C HIS A 427 3.09 6.86 9.13
N VAL A 428 2.64 5.84 9.86
CA VAL A 428 1.77 6.00 11.03
C VAL A 428 2.46 5.43 12.26
N THR A 429 2.02 5.86 13.42
CA THR A 429 2.42 5.31 14.72
C THR A 429 1.24 4.68 15.42
N ARG A 430 1.50 3.59 16.16
CA ARG A 430 0.53 2.96 17.07
C ARG A 430 1.15 2.85 18.45
N ASP A 431 0.54 3.51 19.42
CA ASP A 431 0.82 3.27 20.84
C ASP A 431 0.41 1.84 21.22
N SER A 432 1.28 1.13 21.92
CA SER A 432 1.09 -0.24 22.42
C SER A 432 -0.18 -0.38 23.26
N SER A 433 -0.54 0.66 24.01
CA SER A 433 -1.76 0.76 24.82
C SER A 433 -3.02 1.10 24.00
N SER A 434 -2.86 1.56 22.75
CA SER A 434 -3.95 2.06 21.90
C SER A 434 -4.39 1.05 20.83
N SER A 435 -5.69 1.04 20.54
CA SER A 435 -6.21 0.42 19.32
C SER A 435 -6.06 1.33 18.09
N VAL A 436 -5.90 2.64 18.29
CA VAL A 436 -5.98 3.69 17.25
C VAL A 436 -4.59 4.04 16.72
N PHE A 437 -4.46 4.11 15.40
CA PHE A 437 -3.28 4.61 14.70
C PHE A 437 -3.35 6.13 14.54
N THR A 438 -2.21 6.81 14.50
CA THR A 438 -2.16 8.21 14.04
C THR A 438 -2.53 8.31 12.55
N SER A 439 -2.98 9.49 12.11
CA SER A 439 -3.15 9.77 10.68
C SER A 439 -1.79 9.68 9.96
N PRO A 440 -1.75 9.31 8.67
CA PRO A 440 -0.50 9.28 7.91
C PRO A 440 0.28 10.61 7.99
N MET A 441 1.48 10.55 8.53
CA MET A 441 2.42 11.66 8.67
C MET A 441 3.57 11.50 7.68
N VAL A 442 4.10 12.61 7.19
CA VAL A 442 5.30 12.60 6.35
C VAL A 442 6.50 12.11 7.16
N SER A 443 7.27 11.17 6.60
CA SER A 443 8.50 10.62 7.19
C SER A 443 9.68 11.59 7.07
N ILE A 444 9.52 12.81 7.55
CA ILE A 444 10.59 13.84 7.61
C ILE A 444 11.68 13.44 8.62
N LYS A 445 11.40 12.51 9.52
CA LYS A 445 12.30 12.07 10.60
C LYS A 445 13.12 10.84 10.22
N ILE A 446 14.20 11.11 9.49
CA ILE A 446 15.50 10.48 9.75
C ILE A 446 15.76 10.56 11.27
N PRO A 447 16.11 9.45 11.98
CA PRO A 447 16.39 9.47 13.41
C PRO A 447 17.46 10.49 13.81
N GLU A 448 17.45 10.97 15.06
CA GLU A 448 18.36 12.02 15.54
C GLU A 448 19.85 11.65 15.41
N TRP A 449 20.20 10.37 15.51
CA TRP A 449 21.56 9.86 15.29
C TRP A 449 21.97 9.86 13.81
N GLU A 450 20.98 9.70 12.91
CA GLU A 450 21.15 9.63 11.47
C GLU A 450 21.10 11.03 10.83
N LYS A 451 20.51 12.03 11.52
CA LYS A 451 20.67 13.47 11.21
C LYS A 451 22.13 13.89 11.19
N ASN A 452 22.95 13.52 12.18
CA ASN A 452 24.34 13.97 12.23
C ASN A 452 25.15 13.54 10.99
N TRP A 453 24.79 12.40 10.39
CA TRP A 453 25.40 11.91 9.15
C TRP A 453 24.79 12.60 7.92
N HIS A 454 23.46 12.75 7.87
CA HIS A 454 22.78 13.43 6.77
C HIS A 454 22.95 14.94 6.75
N ASP A 455 23.19 15.59 7.87
CA ASP A 455 23.46 17.03 7.96
C ASP A 455 24.91 17.32 7.57
N ALA A 456 25.87 16.42 7.87
CA ALA A 456 27.21 16.49 7.26
C ALA A 456 27.13 16.38 5.72
N PHE A 457 26.32 15.45 5.22
CA PHE A 457 26.08 15.28 3.77
C PHE A 457 25.29 16.45 3.14
N ARG A 458 24.28 16.99 3.84
CA ARG A 458 23.51 18.17 3.39
C ARG A 458 24.29 19.45 3.43
N THR A 459 25.15 19.65 4.43
CA THR A 459 25.97 20.86 4.54
C THR A 459 26.91 20.93 3.34
N SER A 460 27.54 19.80 2.97
CA SER A 460 28.37 19.73 1.77
C SER A 460 27.61 20.11 0.48
N ILE A 461 26.36 19.67 0.31
CA ILE A 461 25.58 19.90 -0.93
C ILE A 461 24.85 21.27 -0.95
N LEU A 462 24.42 21.78 0.21
CA LEU A 462 23.68 23.05 0.28
C LEU A 462 24.60 24.27 0.33
N GLU A 463 25.81 24.16 0.91
CA GLU A 463 26.84 25.21 0.81
C GLU A 463 27.44 25.31 -0.61
N GLN A 464 27.39 24.24 -1.41
CA GLN A 464 27.71 24.26 -2.85
C GLN A 464 26.71 25.06 -3.71
N SER A 465 25.56 25.51 -3.18
CA SER A 465 24.52 26.17 -4.00
C SER A 465 24.96 27.51 -4.62
N SER A 466 26.01 28.16 -4.11
CA SER A 466 26.63 29.36 -4.70
C SER A 466 27.86 29.08 -5.59
N ALA A 467 28.41 27.85 -5.58
CA ALA A 467 29.51 27.40 -6.45
C ALA A 467 29.02 26.70 -7.75
N SER A 468 27.71 26.71 -7.96
CA SER A 468 26.96 25.69 -8.72
C SER A 468 27.03 25.75 -10.26
N ILE A 469 27.94 26.51 -10.86
CA ILE A 469 28.14 26.54 -12.33
C ILE A 469 29.46 25.90 -12.73
N GLU A 470 30.56 26.22 -12.05
CA GLU A 470 31.89 25.67 -12.39
C GLU A 470 32.00 24.19 -12.01
N GLU A 471 31.34 23.77 -10.93
CA GLU A 471 31.21 22.36 -10.53
C GLU A 471 30.25 21.57 -11.44
N LEU A 472 29.15 22.18 -11.91
CA LEU A 472 28.31 21.57 -12.96
C LEU A 472 29.03 21.44 -14.32
N ILE A 473 30.07 22.25 -14.56
CA ILE A 473 30.93 22.17 -15.74
C ILE A 473 32.06 21.15 -15.55
N SER A 474 32.54 20.90 -14.33
CA SER A 474 33.59 19.91 -14.06
C SER A 474 33.08 18.46 -14.11
N TYR A 475 31.80 18.20 -13.81
CA TYR A 475 31.22 16.86 -13.94
C TYR A 475 31.35 16.30 -15.36
N LEU A 476 31.82 15.06 -15.45
CA LEU A 476 31.84 14.25 -16.66
C LEU A 476 30.40 14.03 -17.19
N PRO A 477 30.21 13.75 -18.49
CA PRO A 477 28.89 13.54 -19.07
C PRO A 477 28.03 12.49 -18.34
N ASP A 478 28.66 11.43 -17.84
CA ASP A 478 27.99 10.37 -17.07
C ASP A 478 27.60 10.85 -15.66
N GLU A 479 28.43 11.64 -14.97
CA GLU A 479 28.10 12.19 -13.65
C GLU A 479 26.94 13.19 -13.71
N ARG A 480 26.84 13.96 -14.80
CA ARG A 480 25.68 14.83 -15.05
C ARG A 480 24.40 14.02 -15.31
N LYS A 481 24.54 12.84 -15.94
CA LYS A 481 23.43 11.92 -16.18
C LYS A 481 22.97 11.27 -14.87
N ASP A 482 23.90 10.84 -14.01
CA ASP A 482 23.60 10.35 -12.66
C ASP A 482 22.84 11.40 -11.83
N LEU A 483 23.37 12.63 -11.77
CA LEU A 483 22.75 13.73 -11.02
C LEU A 483 21.37 14.10 -11.58
N ALA A 484 21.19 14.04 -12.90
CA ALA A 484 19.88 14.24 -13.52
C ALA A 484 18.88 13.12 -13.18
N ILE A 485 19.33 11.86 -13.10
CA ILE A 485 18.51 10.73 -12.65
C ILE A 485 18.12 10.90 -11.17
N GLU A 486 19.05 11.28 -10.31
CA GLU A 486 18.80 11.51 -8.88
C GLU A 486 17.82 12.67 -8.64
N LEU A 487 18.02 13.80 -9.32
CA LEU A 487 17.10 14.95 -9.27
C LEU A 487 15.71 14.56 -9.80
N GLN A 488 15.65 13.78 -10.88
CA GLN A 488 14.37 13.29 -11.42
C GLN A 488 13.67 12.34 -10.43
N ALA A 489 14.39 11.45 -9.76
CA ALA A 489 13.84 10.57 -8.73
C ALA A 489 13.30 11.36 -7.53
N LYS A 490 14.05 12.36 -7.03
CA LYS A 490 13.60 13.27 -5.95
C LYS A 490 12.37 14.08 -6.36
N LEU A 491 12.33 14.62 -7.58
CA LEU A 491 11.16 15.32 -8.12
C LEU A 491 9.94 14.40 -8.28
N ASN A 492 10.14 13.14 -8.66
CA ASN A 492 9.08 12.13 -8.72
C ASN A 492 8.53 11.81 -7.32
N ALA A 493 9.39 11.64 -6.31
CA ALA A 493 8.97 11.38 -4.93
C ALA A 493 8.16 12.55 -4.34
N ILE A 494 8.61 13.79 -4.51
CA ILE A 494 7.86 15.00 -4.15
C ILE A 494 6.52 15.04 -4.90
N ARG A 495 6.48 14.60 -6.16
CA ARG A 495 5.23 14.55 -6.93
C ARG A 495 4.26 13.49 -6.42
N VAL A 496 4.73 12.31 -6.02
CA VAL A 496 3.92 11.28 -5.34
C VAL A 496 3.29 11.87 -4.08
N GLU A 497 4.08 12.54 -3.25
CA GLU A 497 3.61 13.20 -2.02
C GLU A 497 2.58 14.31 -2.31
N GLU A 498 2.83 15.22 -3.27
CA GLU A 498 1.86 16.24 -3.68
C GLU A 498 0.51 15.62 -4.11
N ARG A 499 0.55 14.53 -4.89
CA ARG A 499 -0.66 13.85 -5.38
C ARG A 499 -1.43 13.17 -4.26
N ALA A 500 -0.74 12.47 -3.36
CA ALA A 500 -1.35 11.84 -2.20
C ALA A 500 -1.93 12.88 -1.22
N SER A 501 -1.20 13.97 -0.96
CA SER A 501 -1.67 15.11 -0.16
C SER A 501 -2.94 15.74 -0.75
N PHE A 502 -2.97 15.97 -2.07
CA PHE A 502 -4.16 16.45 -2.77
C PHE A 502 -5.34 15.46 -2.65
N ARG A 503 -5.14 14.15 -2.86
CA ARG A 503 -6.20 13.13 -2.75
C ARG A 503 -6.71 12.98 -1.31
N ASN A 504 -5.83 13.06 -0.30
CA ASN A 504 -6.19 12.90 1.11
C ASN A 504 -6.92 14.12 1.67
N GLY A 505 -6.44 15.34 1.36
CA GLY A 505 -7.13 16.59 1.73
C GLY A 505 -8.54 16.71 1.15
N ARG A 506 -8.83 16.01 0.05
CA ARG A 506 -10.17 15.95 -0.56
C ARG A 506 -11.18 15.14 0.27
N SER A 507 -10.74 14.22 1.13
CA SER A 507 -11.64 13.48 2.03
C SER A 507 -12.30 14.41 3.07
N ASP A 508 -11.49 15.29 3.68
CA ASP A 508 -11.93 16.34 4.59
C ASP A 508 -12.76 17.42 3.85
N PHE A 509 -12.33 17.85 2.67
CA PHE A 509 -13.08 18.81 1.87
C PHE A 509 -14.46 18.28 1.43
N ALA A 510 -14.54 17.04 0.94
CA ALA A 510 -15.81 16.41 0.56
C ALA A 510 -16.78 16.31 1.75
N SER A 511 -16.25 15.96 2.93
CA SER A 511 -17.00 15.94 4.19
C SER A 511 -17.54 17.33 4.55
N LYS A 512 -16.75 18.39 4.34
CA LYS A 512 -17.17 19.79 4.56
C LYS A 512 -18.27 20.21 3.59
N VAL A 513 -18.13 19.96 2.28
CA VAL A 513 -19.17 20.29 1.28
C VAL A 513 -20.46 19.52 1.55
N ARG A 514 -20.36 18.20 1.78
CA ARG A 514 -21.53 17.39 2.16
C ARG A 514 -22.25 17.96 3.37
N ARG A 515 -21.52 18.23 4.46
CA ARG A 515 -22.11 18.76 5.69
C ARG A 515 -22.82 20.10 5.46
N GLN A 516 -22.27 20.97 4.61
CA GLN A 516 -22.94 22.24 4.27
C GLN A 516 -24.16 22.03 3.37
N TRP A 517 -24.10 21.08 2.42
CA TRP A 517 -25.26 20.69 1.63
C TRP A 517 -26.39 20.14 2.50
N GLU A 518 -26.08 19.19 3.39
CA GLU A 518 -27.02 18.62 4.37
C GLU A 518 -27.62 19.70 5.28
N ILE A 519 -26.83 20.69 5.70
CA ILE A 519 -27.34 21.84 6.46
C ILE A 519 -28.32 22.66 5.61
N VAL A 520 -28.00 23.00 4.35
CA VAL A 520 -28.91 23.74 3.45
C VAL A 520 -30.22 22.95 3.24
N ASP A 521 -30.12 21.66 2.96
CA ASP A 521 -31.23 20.78 2.61
C ASP A 521 -32.17 20.53 3.81
N SER A 522 -31.60 20.19 4.98
CA SER A 522 -32.39 19.83 6.18
C SER A 522 -33.02 21.00 6.93
N SER A 523 -32.60 22.24 6.67
CA SER A 523 -33.16 23.44 7.29
C SER A 523 -34.03 24.28 6.35
N TRP A 524 -34.23 23.80 5.12
CA TRP A 524 -34.88 24.52 4.03
C TRP A 524 -36.26 25.08 4.39
N ASP A 525 -37.15 24.24 4.93
CA ASP A 525 -38.55 24.61 5.23
C ASP A 525 -38.73 25.47 6.49
N TYR A 526 -37.65 25.71 7.25
CA TYR A 526 -37.69 26.36 8.57
C TYR A 526 -36.84 27.63 8.66
N ASP A 527 -35.95 27.85 7.70
CA ASP A 527 -35.07 29.01 7.64
C ASP A 527 -35.78 30.28 7.13
N THR A 528 -35.27 31.44 7.52
CA THR A 528 -35.60 32.71 6.84
C THR A 528 -34.81 32.82 5.53
N GLU A 529 -35.37 33.46 4.50
CA GLU A 529 -34.72 33.67 3.20
C GLU A 529 -33.27 34.16 3.31
N GLN A 530 -32.99 35.08 4.24
CA GLN A 530 -31.64 35.59 4.49
C GLN A 530 -30.68 34.54 5.07
N LEU A 531 -31.17 33.66 5.96
CA LEU A 531 -30.37 32.58 6.53
C LEU A 531 -30.06 31.51 5.47
N THR A 532 -31.05 31.17 4.65
CA THR A 532 -30.89 30.33 3.45
C THR A 532 -29.85 30.90 2.49
N ILE A 533 -29.94 32.19 2.14
CA ILE A 533 -28.97 32.89 1.29
C ILE A 533 -27.55 32.82 1.90
N ASN A 534 -27.42 33.00 3.21
CA ASN A 534 -26.11 32.91 3.87
C ASN A 534 -25.51 31.49 3.80
N LYS A 535 -26.32 30.44 3.97
CA LYS A 535 -25.89 29.04 3.83
C LYS A 535 -25.52 28.70 2.37
N LEU A 536 -26.31 29.17 1.39
CA LEU A 536 -26.01 29.04 -0.03
C LEU A 536 -24.70 29.78 -0.40
N LYS A 537 -24.45 30.98 0.14
CA LYS A 537 -23.17 31.69 -0.05
C LYS A 537 -21.99 30.89 0.53
N ALA A 538 -22.13 30.31 1.73
CA ALA A 538 -21.08 29.47 2.32
C ALA A 538 -20.76 28.25 1.44
N LEU A 539 -21.77 27.54 0.94
CA LEU A 539 -21.61 26.43 0.01
C LEU A 539 -20.93 26.87 -1.31
N SER A 540 -21.35 28.00 -1.87
CA SER A 540 -20.73 28.58 -3.07
C SER A 540 -19.23 28.86 -2.88
N THR A 541 -18.84 29.44 -1.74
CA THR A 541 -17.42 29.69 -1.41
C THR A 541 -16.60 28.40 -1.38
N PHE A 542 -17.14 27.31 -0.83
CA PHE A 542 -16.44 26.01 -0.87
C PHE A 542 -16.28 25.50 -2.31
N LEU A 543 -17.32 25.59 -3.14
CA LEU A 543 -17.24 25.17 -4.55
C LEU A 543 -16.24 26.01 -5.37
N GLN A 544 -16.13 27.31 -5.12
CA GLN A 544 -15.12 28.18 -5.74
C GLN A 544 -13.70 27.81 -5.31
N GLN A 545 -13.47 27.61 -3.99
CA GLN A 545 -12.18 27.17 -3.46
C GLN A 545 -11.75 25.82 -4.05
N GLU A 546 -12.70 24.92 -4.24
CA GLU A 546 -12.48 23.62 -4.85
C GLU A 546 -12.07 23.73 -6.32
N ALA A 547 -12.78 24.56 -7.08
CA ALA A 547 -12.49 24.81 -8.48
C ALA A 547 -11.08 25.42 -8.65
N GLU A 548 -10.68 26.35 -7.77
CA GLU A 548 -9.33 26.91 -7.72
C GLU A 548 -8.28 25.82 -7.45
N ASN A 549 -8.43 25.06 -6.36
CA ASN A 549 -7.53 23.96 -6.00
C ASN A 549 -7.39 22.91 -7.11
N HIS A 550 -8.50 22.52 -7.74
CA HIS A 550 -8.54 21.55 -8.82
C HIS A 550 -7.89 22.07 -10.10
N SER A 551 -8.17 23.32 -10.47
CA SER A 551 -7.51 23.98 -11.62
C SER A 551 -6.00 24.10 -11.42
N THR A 552 -5.57 24.39 -10.18
CA THR A 552 -4.16 24.45 -9.80
C THR A 552 -3.46 23.10 -9.93
N GLU A 553 -4.11 22.02 -9.49
CA GLU A 553 -3.50 20.67 -9.54
C GLU A 553 -3.45 20.11 -10.96
N ILE A 554 -4.49 20.33 -11.77
CA ILE A 554 -4.48 20.03 -13.20
C ILE A 554 -3.37 20.83 -13.91
N ALA A 555 -3.20 22.12 -13.58
CA ALA A 555 -2.12 22.91 -14.15
C ALA A 555 -0.73 22.33 -13.80
N LYS A 556 -0.49 21.92 -12.54
CA LYS A 556 0.77 21.25 -12.17
C LYS A 556 0.98 19.96 -12.98
N PHE A 557 -0.03 19.10 -13.02
CA PHE A 557 0.02 17.80 -13.70
C PHE A 557 0.35 17.97 -15.19
N MET A 558 -0.38 18.83 -15.89
CA MET A 558 -0.25 19.04 -17.33
C MET A 558 1.04 19.78 -17.70
N ILE A 559 1.42 20.85 -16.98
CA ILE A 559 2.63 21.64 -17.29
C ILE A 559 3.91 20.82 -17.05
N ARG A 560 3.94 20.00 -15.99
CA ARG A 560 5.09 19.11 -15.70
C ARG A 560 5.14 17.86 -16.60
N LYS A 561 4.14 17.65 -17.47
CA LYS A 561 3.99 16.44 -18.32
C LYS A 561 4.02 15.15 -17.48
N ASP A 562 3.36 15.17 -16.33
CA ASP A 562 3.23 14.02 -15.43
C ASP A 562 2.56 12.85 -16.18
N LYS A 563 3.13 11.66 -16.04
CA LYS A 563 2.74 10.45 -16.79
C LYS A 563 1.82 9.53 -16.01
N ASP A 564 1.48 9.85 -14.76
CA ASP A 564 0.59 9.04 -13.93
C ASP A 564 -0.84 9.00 -14.51
N VAL A 565 -1.13 7.87 -15.18
CA VAL A 565 -2.42 7.59 -15.82
C VAL A 565 -3.54 7.50 -14.77
N ALA A 566 -3.26 6.94 -13.59
CA ALA A 566 -4.24 6.81 -12.51
C ALA A 566 -4.61 8.18 -11.92
N HIS A 567 -3.61 9.06 -11.72
CA HIS A 567 -3.90 10.43 -11.29
C HIS A 567 -4.67 11.21 -12.34
N ARG A 568 -4.34 11.06 -13.64
CA ARG A 568 -5.10 11.70 -14.72
C ARG A 568 -6.55 11.24 -14.76
N ALA A 569 -6.79 9.94 -14.58
CA ALA A 569 -8.13 9.38 -14.49
C ALA A 569 -8.90 9.97 -13.30
N TYR A 570 -8.29 10.01 -12.11
CA TYR A 570 -8.84 10.66 -10.93
C TYR A 570 -9.15 12.15 -11.14
N LEU A 571 -8.28 12.92 -11.80
CA LEU A 571 -8.54 14.33 -12.08
C LEU A 571 -9.72 14.53 -13.05
N LEU A 572 -9.88 13.64 -14.04
CA LEU A 572 -11.03 13.64 -14.96
C LEU A 572 -12.35 13.26 -14.24
N GLU A 573 -12.31 12.27 -13.36
CA GLU A 573 -13.43 11.82 -12.54
C GLU A 573 -13.87 12.92 -11.56
N LEU A 574 -12.93 13.48 -10.80
CA LEU A 574 -13.15 14.61 -9.89
C LEU A 574 -13.73 15.82 -10.64
N ASN A 575 -13.21 16.13 -11.83
CA ASN A 575 -13.76 17.19 -12.68
C ASN A 575 -15.23 16.93 -13.04
N HIS A 576 -15.57 15.71 -13.48
CA HIS A 576 -16.94 15.33 -13.83
C HIS A 576 -17.91 15.50 -12.64
N HIS A 577 -17.56 14.96 -11.46
CA HIS A 577 -18.40 15.10 -10.27
C HIS A 577 -18.63 16.56 -9.88
N MET A 578 -17.59 17.39 -9.94
CA MET A 578 -17.69 18.82 -9.60
C MET A 578 -18.54 19.61 -10.58
N ARG A 579 -18.45 19.32 -11.88
CA ARG A 579 -19.30 19.93 -12.91
C ARG A 579 -20.77 19.61 -12.68
N ASN A 580 -21.08 18.34 -12.41
CA ASN A 580 -22.45 17.92 -12.10
C ASN A 580 -22.95 18.57 -10.81
N MET A 581 -22.12 18.64 -9.76
CA MET A 581 -22.47 19.29 -8.51
C MET A 581 -22.79 20.79 -8.70
N ALA A 582 -21.91 21.54 -9.37
CA ALA A 582 -22.13 22.96 -9.62
C ALA A 582 -23.36 23.20 -10.53
N THR A 583 -23.60 22.33 -11.52
CA THR A 583 -24.79 22.39 -12.39
C THR A 583 -26.08 22.08 -11.61
N ASN A 584 -26.08 21.06 -10.74
CA ASN A 584 -27.22 20.74 -9.89
C ASN A 584 -27.47 21.86 -8.87
N PHE A 585 -26.41 22.45 -8.31
CA PHE A 585 -26.51 23.61 -7.41
C PHE A 585 -27.13 24.81 -8.12
N LYS A 586 -26.72 25.10 -9.37
CA LYS A 586 -27.36 26.12 -10.23
C LYS A 586 -28.84 25.82 -10.46
N ALA A 587 -29.18 24.60 -10.86
CA ALA A 587 -30.57 24.22 -11.10
C ALA A 587 -31.43 24.36 -9.82
N SER A 588 -30.84 24.10 -8.63
CA SER A 588 -31.49 24.40 -7.36
C SER A 588 -31.65 25.91 -7.14
N THR A 589 -30.60 26.73 -7.21
CA THR A 589 -30.72 28.19 -6.98
C THR A 589 -31.72 28.86 -7.94
N GLU A 590 -31.77 28.43 -9.20
CA GLU A 590 -32.77 28.85 -10.20
C GLU A 590 -34.21 28.47 -9.80
N ARG A 591 -34.46 27.21 -9.41
CA ARG A 591 -35.79 26.74 -8.95
C ARG A 591 -36.29 27.53 -7.74
N LEU A 592 -35.36 27.87 -6.85
CA LEU A 592 -35.62 28.58 -5.60
C LEU A 592 -35.85 30.08 -5.79
N ARG A 593 -35.74 30.59 -7.03
CA ARG A 593 -35.95 32.01 -7.39
C ARG A 593 -35.13 32.99 -6.54
N THR A 594 -33.99 32.56 -6.00
CA THR A 594 -33.14 33.42 -5.18
C THR A 594 -32.59 34.55 -6.05
N LYS A 595 -33.03 35.79 -5.78
CA LYS A 595 -32.61 37.00 -6.53
C LYS A 595 -31.17 37.46 -6.20
N SER A 596 -30.36 36.61 -5.58
CA SER A 596 -28.99 36.93 -5.23
C SER A 596 -28.10 36.75 -6.45
N GLU A 597 -27.94 37.82 -7.23
CA GLU A 597 -27.06 37.86 -8.40
C GLU A 597 -25.64 37.36 -8.06
N ASP A 598 -25.10 37.75 -6.90
CA ASP A 598 -23.80 37.26 -6.37
C ASP A 598 -23.66 35.73 -6.39
N ILE A 599 -24.73 34.98 -6.08
CA ILE A 599 -24.69 33.51 -5.99
C ILE A 599 -24.71 32.92 -7.40
N GLN A 600 -25.54 33.46 -8.29
CA GLN A 600 -25.61 32.98 -9.67
C GLN A 600 -24.29 33.24 -10.40
N GLU A 601 -23.69 34.43 -10.24
CA GLU A 601 -22.37 34.76 -10.78
C GLU A 601 -21.28 33.82 -10.25
N ALA A 602 -21.22 33.61 -8.93
CA ALA A 602 -20.24 32.72 -8.30
C ALA A 602 -20.37 31.26 -8.78
N VAL A 603 -21.59 30.78 -8.99
CA VAL A 603 -21.85 29.43 -9.50
C VAL A 603 -21.52 29.31 -10.99
N ASP A 604 -21.84 30.31 -11.80
CA ASP A 604 -21.49 30.32 -13.22
C ASP A 604 -19.97 30.44 -13.44
N GLU A 605 -19.26 31.23 -12.65
CA GLU A 605 -17.79 31.24 -12.66
C GLU A 605 -17.24 29.85 -12.29
N THR A 606 -17.80 29.21 -11.27
CA THR A 606 -17.41 27.87 -10.83
C THR A 606 -17.60 26.82 -11.93
N ILE A 607 -18.75 26.83 -12.61
CA ILE A 607 -19.03 25.95 -13.76
C ILE A 607 -18.04 26.24 -14.91
N ALA A 608 -17.80 27.52 -15.23
CA ALA A 608 -16.86 27.93 -16.28
C ALA A 608 -15.42 27.48 -15.96
N ARG A 609 -14.99 27.57 -14.70
CA ARG A 609 -13.69 27.08 -14.23
C ARG A 609 -13.58 25.57 -14.35
N PHE A 610 -14.59 24.80 -13.94
CA PHE A 610 -14.55 23.35 -14.10
C PHE A 610 -14.61 22.91 -15.57
N ASN A 611 -15.32 23.63 -16.44
CA ASN A 611 -15.26 23.42 -17.90
C ASN A 611 -13.84 23.70 -18.46
N THR A 612 -13.18 24.76 -17.97
CA THR A 612 -11.77 25.07 -18.30
C THR A 612 -10.85 23.92 -17.88
N CYS A 613 -11.00 23.40 -16.66
CA CYS A 613 -10.27 22.25 -16.15
C CYS A 613 -10.41 20.99 -17.03
N LEU A 614 -11.62 20.72 -17.57
CA LEU A 614 -11.83 19.61 -18.50
C LEU A 614 -10.99 19.80 -19.77
N MET A 615 -10.99 21.00 -20.34
CA MET A 615 -10.15 21.29 -21.52
C MET A 615 -8.66 21.21 -21.21
N MET A 616 -8.21 21.68 -20.04
CA MET A 616 -6.80 21.59 -19.62
C MET A 616 -6.31 20.14 -19.60
N LEU A 617 -7.12 19.20 -19.11
CA LEU A 617 -6.79 17.77 -19.09
C LEU A 617 -6.72 17.12 -20.48
N HIS A 618 -7.26 17.76 -21.51
CA HIS A 618 -7.26 17.29 -22.91
C HIS A 618 -6.34 18.11 -23.84
N GLU A 619 -5.70 19.17 -23.33
CA GLU A 619 -4.72 19.94 -24.08
C GLU A 619 -3.46 19.10 -24.37
N LYS A 620 -2.93 19.25 -25.60
CA LYS A 620 -1.75 18.53 -26.08
C LYS A 620 -0.55 19.45 -26.23
N ASP A 621 -0.79 20.71 -26.63
CA ASP A 621 0.26 21.62 -27.09
C ASP A 621 0.61 22.65 -26.01
N ILE A 622 1.19 22.17 -24.91
CA ILE A 622 1.57 22.99 -23.76
C ILE A 622 2.97 23.58 -23.98
N LYS A 623 3.04 24.91 -24.02
CA LYS A 623 4.30 25.66 -24.12
C LYS A 623 5.22 25.36 -22.93
N ALA A 624 6.51 25.12 -23.18
CA ALA A 624 7.49 24.95 -22.12
C ALA A 624 7.65 26.24 -21.30
N GLY A 625 7.75 26.11 -19.98
CA GLY A 625 7.92 27.25 -19.06
C GLY A 625 6.67 28.09 -18.80
N ILE A 626 5.51 27.72 -19.35
CA ILE A 626 4.24 28.44 -19.11
C ILE A 626 3.87 28.43 -17.62
N SER A 627 3.38 29.56 -17.10
CA SER A 627 2.91 29.63 -15.71
C SER A 627 1.53 28.95 -15.55
N ARG A 628 1.22 28.48 -14.34
CA ARG A 628 -0.11 27.87 -14.03
C ARG A 628 -1.28 28.78 -14.39
N TYR A 629 -1.14 30.08 -14.07
CA TYR A 629 -2.15 31.10 -14.33
C TYR A 629 -2.31 31.39 -15.84
N GLU A 630 -1.20 31.50 -16.56
CA GLU A 630 -1.21 31.70 -18.01
C GLU A 630 -1.81 30.49 -18.75
N PHE A 631 -1.46 29.26 -18.35
CA PHE A 631 -2.02 28.04 -18.92
C PHE A 631 -3.53 27.93 -18.70
N TYR A 632 -4.00 28.25 -17.49
CA TYR A 632 -5.43 28.29 -17.18
C TYR A 632 -6.16 29.31 -18.07
N ASN A 633 -5.67 30.55 -18.17
CA ASN A 633 -6.30 31.61 -18.97
C ASN A 633 -6.28 31.30 -20.48
N GLN A 634 -5.14 30.85 -21.04
CA GLN A 634 -5.04 30.41 -22.44
C GLN A 634 -5.99 29.24 -22.74
N THR A 635 -6.34 28.42 -21.75
CA THR A 635 -7.32 27.34 -21.92
C THR A 635 -8.76 27.86 -21.78
N ARG A 636 -9.02 28.80 -20.86
CA ARG A 636 -10.34 29.43 -20.64
C ARG A 636 -10.86 30.09 -21.92
N GLU A 637 -9.99 30.77 -22.66
CA GLU A 637 -10.32 31.39 -23.96
C GLU A 637 -10.71 30.39 -25.05
N LYS A 638 -10.29 29.12 -24.93
CA LYS A 638 -10.63 28.04 -25.87
C LYS A 638 -11.94 27.34 -25.53
N VAL A 639 -12.54 27.61 -24.36
CA VAL A 639 -13.76 26.93 -23.89
C VAL A 639 -14.96 27.29 -24.76
N LYS A 640 -15.48 26.29 -25.46
CA LYS A 640 -16.71 26.37 -26.27
C LYS A 640 -17.70 25.30 -25.82
N PRO A 641 -19.02 25.57 -25.75
CA PRO A 641 -20.01 24.60 -25.29
C PRO A 641 -19.95 23.26 -26.02
N GLU A 642 -19.76 23.28 -27.34
CA GLU A 642 -19.72 22.08 -28.20
C GLU A 642 -18.49 21.22 -27.92
N ALA A 643 -17.35 21.86 -27.63
CA ALA A 643 -16.13 21.17 -27.24
C ALA A 643 -16.28 20.51 -25.86
N ILE A 644 -16.93 21.21 -24.92
CA ILE A 644 -17.23 20.68 -23.59
C ILE A 644 -18.20 19.51 -23.64
N GLU A 645 -19.24 19.57 -24.48
CA GLU A 645 -20.19 18.46 -24.70
C GLU A 645 -19.46 17.24 -25.29
N ALA A 646 -18.67 17.43 -26.35
CA ALA A 646 -17.89 16.37 -26.98
C ALA A 646 -16.88 15.72 -26.02
N LEU A 647 -16.18 16.52 -25.20
CA LEU A 647 -15.26 16.01 -24.17
C LEU A 647 -16.00 15.28 -23.04
N THR A 648 -17.17 15.75 -22.62
CA THR A 648 -18.01 15.09 -21.61
C THR A 648 -18.47 13.71 -22.08
N LEU A 649 -18.74 13.53 -23.38
CA LEU A 649 -19.06 12.23 -23.98
C LEU A 649 -17.83 11.31 -24.14
N GLN A 650 -16.62 11.86 -24.19
CA GLN A 650 -15.37 11.09 -24.28
C GLN A 650 -14.86 10.58 -22.92
N THR A 651 -15.08 11.33 -21.84
CA THR A 651 -14.58 11.00 -20.49
C THR A 651 -15.29 9.82 -19.83
N CYS A 652 -16.40 9.32 -20.41
CA CYS A 652 -17.17 8.16 -19.93
C CYS A 652 -16.42 6.80 -19.90
N ARG A 653 -15.12 6.76 -20.17
CA ARG A 653 -14.31 5.52 -20.22
C ARG A 653 -13.76 5.05 -18.86
N GLY A 654 -13.71 5.90 -17.84
CA GLY A 654 -12.93 5.63 -16.61
C GLY A 654 -13.62 4.86 -15.49
N TRP A 655 -14.97 4.80 -15.47
CA TRP A 655 -15.73 4.46 -14.25
C TRP A 655 -15.94 2.96 -14.01
N MET A 656 -15.71 2.17 -15.05
CA MET A 656 -15.78 0.71 -15.06
C MET A 656 -14.85 0.25 -16.18
N ASN A 657 -14.08 -0.82 -15.99
CA ASN A 657 -13.28 -1.34 -17.09
C ASN A 657 -14.18 -1.83 -18.24
N GLU A 658 -13.62 -2.03 -19.43
CA GLU A 658 -14.41 -2.36 -20.63
C GLU A 658 -15.16 -3.70 -20.47
N ASP A 659 -14.57 -4.65 -19.74
CA ASP A 659 -15.16 -5.95 -19.43
C ASP A 659 -16.35 -5.83 -18.47
N GLU A 660 -16.24 -5.04 -17.40
CA GLU A 660 -17.31 -4.77 -16.45
C GLU A 660 -18.49 -4.08 -17.12
N ARG A 661 -18.24 -3.07 -17.97
CA ARG A 661 -19.31 -2.37 -18.72
C ARG A 661 -20.00 -3.35 -19.65
N THR A 662 -19.23 -4.11 -20.42
CA THR A 662 -19.74 -5.14 -21.33
C THR A 662 -20.54 -6.19 -20.56
N PHE A 663 -20.06 -6.64 -19.39
CA PHE A 663 -20.74 -7.61 -18.53
C PHE A 663 -22.08 -7.10 -17.99
N VAL A 664 -22.12 -5.87 -17.44
CA VAL A 664 -23.39 -5.30 -16.93
C VAL A 664 -24.39 -5.08 -18.06
N ILE A 665 -23.94 -4.62 -19.24
CA ILE A 665 -24.81 -4.45 -20.40
C ILE A 665 -25.33 -5.80 -20.93
N LEU A 666 -24.49 -6.84 -20.98
CA LEU A 666 -24.90 -8.19 -21.36
C LEU A 666 -25.85 -8.82 -20.34
N MET A 667 -25.63 -8.61 -19.04
CA MET A 667 -26.57 -9.03 -18.00
C MET A 667 -27.93 -8.35 -18.14
N ALA A 668 -27.95 -7.05 -18.44
CA ALA A 668 -29.17 -6.30 -18.71
C ALA A 668 -29.90 -6.83 -19.96
N GLU A 669 -29.15 -7.11 -21.04
CA GLU A 669 -29.69 -7.69 -22.29
C GLU A 669 -30.32 -9.07 -22.00
N GLN A 670 -29.62 -9.90 -21.22
CA GLN A 670 -30.10 -11.24 -20.84
C GLN A 670 -31.29 -11.19 -19.88
N ALA A 671 -31.37 -10.22 -18.97
CA ALA A 671 -32.51 -10.04 -18.07
C ALA A 671 -33.79 -9.73 -18.85
N ILE A 672 -33.72 -8.85 -19.86
CA ILE A 672 -34.85 -8.56 -20.77
C ILE A 672 -35.22 -9.79 -21.60
N LYS A 673 -34.25 -10.46 -22.24
CA LYS A 673 -34.50 -11.68 -23.04
C LYS A 673 -35.17 -12.79 -22.23
N ASN A 674 -34.71 -13.01 -21.00
CA ASN A 674 -35.27 -14.00 -20.08
C ASN A 674 -36.59 -13.54 -19.43
N LYS A 675 -37.07 -12.31 -19.71
CA LYS A 675 -38.23 -11.68 -19.07
C LYS A 675 -38.15 -11.68 -17.54
N ASN A 676 -36.94 -11.61 -16.99
CA ASN A 676 -36.70 -11.64 -15.55
C ASN A 676 -36.98 -10.26 -14.94
N LYS A 677 -38.26 -10.02 -14.64
CA LYS A 677 -38.80 -8.81 -14.03
C LYS A 677 -38.00 -8.29 -12.84
N ALA A 678 -37.74 -9.15 -11.86
CA ALA A 678 -36.99 -8.78 -10.65
C ALA A 678 -35.56 -8.32 -10.99
N LYS A 679 -34.88 -9.00 -11.91
CA LYS A 679 -33.52 -8.60 -12.34
C LYS A 679 -33.52 -7.35 -13.22
N CYS A 680 -34.59 -7.11 -13.99
CA CYS A 680 -34.78 -5.85 -14.71
C CYS A 680 -34.98 -4.67 -13.74
N GLY A 681 -35.76 -4.86 -12.67
CA GLY A 681 -35.91 -3.86 -11.59
C GLY A 681 -34.57 -3.58 -10.91
N GLU A 682 -33.89 -4.62 -10.42
CA GLU A 682 -32.58 -4.51 -9.75
C GLU A 682 -31.52 -3.81 -10.63
N LEU A 683 -31.35 -4.25 -11.87
CA LEU A 683 -30.37 -3.66 -12.79
C LEU A 683 -30.80 -2.27 -13.29
N GLY A 684 -32.10 -2.01 -13.44
CA GLY A 684 -32.63 -0.71 -13.85
C GLY A 684 -32.45 0.35 -12.76
N GLU A 685 -32.84 0.03 -11.51
CA GLU A 685 -32.61 0.88 -10.34
C GLU A 685 -31.12 1.12 -10.16
N ARG A 686 -30.30 0.07 -10.24
CA ARG A 686 -28.85 0.19 -10.16
C ARG A 686 -28.26 1.06 -11.26
N LEU A 687 -28.67 0.91 -12.52
CA LEU A 687 -28.14 1.75 -13.60
C LEU A 687 -28.57 3.21 -13.50
N LEU A 688 -29.75 3.51 -12.94
CA LEU A 688 -30.14 4.89 -12.66
C LEU A 688 -29.46 5.48 -11.41
N VAL A 689 -29.22 4.68 -10.37
CA VAL A 689 -28.50 5.14 -9.17
C VAL A 689 -27.01 5.34 -9.45
N ASP A 690 -26.36 4.35 -10.05
CA ASP A 690 -24.91 4.34 -10.30
C ASP A 690 -24.55 5.20 -11.54
N PHE A 691 -25.44 5.30 -12.55
CA PHE A 691 -25.11 5.85 -13.87
C PHE A 691 -26.17 6.76 -14.54
N ALA A 692 -27.14 7.36 -13.83
CA ALA A 692 -28.10 8.30 -14.44
C ALA A 692 -27.46 9.48 -15.20
N ASN A 693 -26.24 9.89 -14.83
CA ASN A 693 -25.51 10.97 -15.52
C ASN A 693 -24.91 10.54 -16.87
N PHE A 694 -24.89 9.24 -17.18
CA PHE A 694 -24.44 8.72 -18.47
C PHE A 694 -25.65 8.45 -19.36
N PRO A 695 -25.85 9.19 -20.46
CA PRO A 695 -27.09 9.11 -21.22
C PRO A 695 -27.40 7.69 -21.75
N PHE A 696 -26.37 6.91 -22.07
CA PHE A 696 -26.51 5.53 -22.53
C PHE A 696 -26.96 4.57 -21.42
N PHE A 697 -26.34 4.64 -20.24
CA PHE A 697 -26.73 3.78 -19.11
C PHE A 697 -28.05 4.22 -18.48
N SER A 698 -28.35 5.53 -18.47
CA SER A 698 -29.67 6.05 -18.08
C SER A 698 -30.77 5.58 -19.03
N ALA A 699 -30.51 5.57 -20.35
CA ALA A 699 -31.41 4.99 -21.33
C ALA A 699 -31.68 3.51 -21.05
N ILE A 700 -30.62 2.70 -20.88
CA ILE A 700 -30.73 1.27 -20.53
C ILE A 700 -31.49 1.08 -19.20
N GLY A 701 -31.20 1.89 -18.18
CA GLY A 701 -31.87 1.84 -16.87
C GLY A 701 -33.39 2.07 -17.00
N LYS A 702 -33.81 3.11 -17.72
CA LYS A 702 -35.23 3.38 -18.00
C LYS A 702 -35.90 2.27 -18.82
N ILE A 703 -35.20 1.67 -19.79
CA ILE A 703 -35.70 0.54 -20.58
C ILE A 703 -35.86 -0.73 -19.71
N LEU A 704 -34.91 -1.00 -18.82
CA LEU A 704 -35.00 -2.10 -17.85
C LEU A 704 -36.15 -1.90 -16.86
N LEU A 705 -36.31 -0.70 -16.31
CA LEU A 705 -37.42 -0.42 -15.40
C LEU A 705 -38.78 -0.55 -16.09
N SER A 706 -38.94 -0.12 -17.35
CA SER A 706 -40.16 -0.41 -18.12
C SER A 706 -40.46 -1.91 -18.29
N SER A 707 -39.50 -2.78 -17.99
CA SER A 707 -39.57 -4.23 -18.07
C SER A 707 -39.73 -4.93 -16.71
N ASP A 708 -39.67 -4.22 -15.58
CA ASP A 708 -39.70 -4.82 -14.23
C ASP A 708 -41.12 -5.24 -13.78
N GLY A 709 -42.16 -4.73 -14.45
CA GLY A 709 -43.55 -5.05 -14.19
C GLY A 709 -44.23 -4.22 -13.10
N LYS A 710 -43.56 -3.20 -12.53
CA LYS A 710 -44.18 -2.17 -11.70
C LYS A 710 -44.98 -1.19 -12.59
N PRO A 711 -46.26 -0.89 -12.28
CA PRO A 711 -47.08 0.00 -13.08
C PRO A 711 -46.45 1.38 -13.34
N GLU A 712 -45.83 1.96 -12.32
CA GLU A 712 -45.20 3.29 -12.31
C GLU A 712 -43.96 3.41 -13.21
N HIS A 713 -43.31 2.29 -13.53
CA HIS A 713 -42.09 2.26 -14.35
C HIS A 713 -42.34 1.99 -15.84
N ARG A 714 -43.52 1.46 -16.18
CA ARG A 714 -43.89 0.95 -17.51
C ARG A 714 -43.65 1.93 -18.65
N ASP A 715 -43.73 3.23 -18.37
CA ASP A 715 -43.73 4.28 -19.39
C ASP A 715 -42.33 4.91 -19.57
N LEU A 716 -41.35 4.56 -18.73
CA LEU A 716 -40.02 5.17 -18.68
C LEU A 716 -39.24 5.06 -20.00
N ALA A 717 -39.45 3.99 -20.78
CA ALA A 717 -38.84 3.83 -22.10
C ALA A 717 -39.30 4.88 -23.13
N ASN A 718 -40.46 5.51 -22.94
CA ASN A 718 -40.92 6.62 -23.79
C ASN A 718 -40.36 7.98 -23.33
N HIS A 719 -39.89 8.06 -22.09
CA HIS A 719 -39.42 9.29 -21.43
C HIS A 719 -37.89 9.41 -21.45
N LEU A 720 -37.26 8.98 -22.55
CA LEU A 720 -35.85 9.23 -22.79
C LEU A 720 -35.62 10.71 -23.17
N GLY A 721 -34.69 11.36 -22.48
CA GLY A 721 -34.21 12.69 -22.79
C GLY A 721 -33.45 12.74 -24.12
N HIS A 722 -33.17 13.94 -24.63
CA HIS A 722 -32.49 14.13 -25.92
C HIS A 722 -31.12 13.42 -25.96
N LEU A 723 -30.29 13.60 -24.92
CA LEU A 723 -28.97 12.97 -24.84
C LEU A 723 -29.07 11.44 -24.73
N GLU A 724 -30.07 10.93 -24.03
CA GLU A 724 -30.29 9.48 -23.85
C GLU A 724 -30.63 8.83 -25.19
N ARG A 725 -31.55 9.43 -25.96
CA ARG A 725 -31.84 9.02 -27.34
C ARG A 725 -30.64 9.13 -28.27
N ALA A 726 -29.96 10.27 -28.27
CA ALA A 726 -28.78 10.50 -29.10
C ALA A 726 -27.67 9.45 -28.82
N SER A 727 -27.55 8.96 -27.58
CA SER A 727 -26.61 7.89 -27.22
C SER A 727 -27.01 6.49 -27.70
N LEU A 728 -28.30 6.21 -27.91
CA LEU A 728 -28.74 4.97 -28.58
C LEU A 728 -28.59 5.09 -30.09
N GLU A 729 -28.93 6.24 -30.66
CA GLU A 729 -29.03 6.48 -32.11
C GLU A 729 -27.67 6.69 -32.80
N ARG A 730 -26.76 7.44 -32.18
CA ARG A 730 -25.47 7.84 -32.76
C ARG A 730 -24.32 7.00 -32.21
N GLU A 731 -23.24 6.88 -32.98
CA GLU A 731 -21.99 6.32 -32.48
C GLU A 731 -21.49 7.09 -31.26
N ASN A 732 -21.00 6.35 -30.27
CA ASN A 732 -20.43 6.89 -29.05
C ASN A 732 -19.36 5.93 -28.52
N ASN A 733 -18.51 6.42 -27.61
CA ASN A 733 -17.38 5.67 -27.06
C ASN A 733 -17.72 4.88 -25.78
N VAL A 734 -19.01 4.69 -25.46
CA VAL A 734 -19.47 4.05 -24.21
C VAL A 734 -19.54 2.53 -24.34
N CYS A 735 -19.95 2.01 -25.51
CA CYS A 735 -19.97 0.58 -25.81
C CYS A 735 -19.70 0.28 -27.30
N PRO A 736 -19.30 -0.95 -27.65
CA PRO A 736 -19.17 -1.40 -29.04
C PRO A 736 -20.45 -1.18 -29.86
N GLU A 737 -20.28 -0.79 -31.14
CA GLU A 737 -21.39 -0.42 -32.03
C GLU A 737 -22.48 -1.52 -32.15
N LEU A 738 -22.06 -2.79 -32.14
CA LEU A 738 -22.94 -3.96 -32.13
C LEU A 738 -23.86 -4.01 -30.90
N ILE A 739 -23.33 -3.67 -29.73
CA ILE A 739 -24.09 -3.64 -28.47
C ILE A 739 -25.06 -2.46 -28.47
N ARG A 740 -24.61 -1.28 -28.91
CA ARG A 740 -25.47 -0.09 -29.08
C ARG A 740 -26.67 -0.38 -29.99
N LYS A 741 -26.44 -0.98 -31.15
CA LYS A 741 -27.51 -1.33 -32.13
C LYS A 741 -28.56 -2.27 -31.53
N ARG A 742 -28.17 -3.28 -30.75
CA ARG A 742 -29.12 -4.14 -30.03
C ARG A 742 -29.98 -3.39 -29.02
N TRP A 743 -29.41 -2.42 -28.29
CA TRP A 743 -30.19 -1.62 -27.34
C TRP A 743 -31.13 -0.63 -28.01
N LEU A 744 -30.75 -0.10 -29.18
CA LEU A 744 -31.65 0.66 -30.06
C LEU A 744 -32.84 -0.19 -30.55
N GLU A 745 -32.60 -1.45 -30.94
CA GLU A 745 -33.66 -2.41 -31.31
C GLU A 745 -34.59 -2.75 -30.14
N ILE A 746 -34.03 -3.02 -28.94
CA ILE A 746 -34.81 -3.28 -27.71
C ILE A 746 -35.68 -2.08 -27.36
N TRP A 747 -35.12 -0.87 -27.39
CA TRP A 747 -35.85 0.37 -27.12
C TRP A 747 -36.99 0.61 -28.12
N THR A 748 -36.71 0.45 -29.41
CA THR A 748 -37.71 0.60 -30.49
C THR A 748 -38.84 -0.43 -30.35
N THR A 749 -38.50 -1.67 -29.96
CA THR A 749 -39.49 -2.72 -29.70
C THR A 749 -40.38 -2.36 -28.51
N ARG A 750 -39.80 -1.90 -27.39
CA ARG A 750 -40.56 -1.54 -26.17
C ARG A 750 -41.47 -0.34 -26.35
N THR A 751 -41.02 0.69 -27.05
CA THR A 751 -41.84 1.87 -27.36
C THR A 751 -43.01 1.49 -28.29
N GLY A 752 -42.78 0.60 -29.26
CA GLY A 752 -43.85 0.03 -30.11
C GLY A 752 -44.88 -0.80 -29.32
N GLU A 753 -44.43 -1.70 -28.44
CA GLU A 753 -45.32 -2.47 -27.55
C GLU A 753 -46.19 -1.55 -26.69
N TYR A 754 -45.59 -0.49 -26.11
CA TYR A 754 -46.33 0.47 -25.29
C TYR A 754 -47.40 1.21 -26.10
N GLN A 755 -47.08 1.68 -27.31
CA GLN A 755 -48.04 2.37 -28.19
C GLN A 755 -49.22 1.48 -28.57
N GLN A 756 -49.01 0.18 -28.77
CA GLN A 756 -50.10 -0.78 -28.99
C GLN A 756 -50.97 -0.96 -27.73
N MET A 757 -50.35 -1.02 -26.54
CA MET A 757 -51.09 -1.17 -25.29
C MET A 757 -51.86 0.09 -24.89
N SER A 758 -51.32 1.29 -25.12
CA SER A 758 -52.00 2.55 -24.79
C SER A 758 -53.23 2.78 -25.68
N ALA A 759 -53.17 2.40 -26.97
CA ALA A 759 -54.32 2.39 -27.87
C ALA A 759 -55.48 1.52 -27.36
N VAL A 760 -55.18 0.37 -26.73
CA VAL A 760 -56.19 -0.52 -26.11
C VAL A 760 -56.73 0.06 -24.80
N VAL A 761 -55.90 0.72 -24.00
CA VAL A 761 -56.30 1.29 -22.69
C VAL A 761 -57.16 2.55 -22.85
N ILE A 762 -56.88 3.40 -23.84
CA ILE A 762 -57.71 4.58 -24.16
C ILE A 762 -59.12 4.16 -24.57
N GLY A 763 -59.29 3.00 -25.22
CA GLY A 763 -60.61 2.42 -25.53
C GLY A 763 -61.43 1.98 -24.31
N ASN A 764 -60.77 1.69 -23.17
CA ASN A 764 -61.42 1.16 -21.96
C ASN A 764 -61.58 2.19 -20.82
N LEU A 765 -60.84 3.30 -20.85
CA LEU A 765 -60.91 4.34 -19.81
C LEU A 765 -62.11 5.29 -19.92
N SER A 766 -62.98 5.13 -20.92
CA SER A 766 -64.23 5.90 -21.03
C SER A 766 -65.30 5.48 -19.99
N SER A 767 -64.99 4.57 -19.06
CA SER A 767 -65.92 4.16 -18.00
C SER A 767 -65.26 4.07 -16.61
N ARG A 768 -65.53 5.09 -15.78
CA ARG A 768 -65.59 5.17 -14.29
C ARG A 768 -64.62 6.15 -13.63
N SER A 769 -65.19 7.02 -12.79
CA SER A 769 -64.50 7.94 -11.88
C SER A 769 -64.27 7.31 -10.48
N PRO A 770 -63.29 7.79 -9.69
CA PRO A 770 -62.98 7.29 -8.34
C PRO A 770 -63.43 8.23 -7.21
N ALA A 771 -63.28 7.78 -5.95
CA ALA A 771 -63.40 8.59 -4.73
C ALA A 771 -62.43 8.10 -3.62
N HIS A 772 -61.82 9.06 -2.88
CA HIS A 772 -61.41 9.13 -1.45
C HIS A 772 -61.02 7.87 -0.63
N SER A 773 -60.17 7.90 0.42
CA SER A 773 -59.32 8.93 1.09
C SER A 773 -58.52 8.28 2.25
N ASP A 774 -57.40 8.88 2.70
CA ASP A 774 -56.90 9.06 4.12
C ASP A 774 -56.80 7.84 5.10
N SER A 775 -55.94 7.75 6.13
CA SER A 775 -54.73 8.50 6.60
C SER A 775 -54.01 7.71 7.76
N ASP A 776 -53.01 8.35 8.39
CA ASP A 776 -52.53 8.22 9.80
C ASP A 776 -51.17 7.54 10.14
N GLU A 777 -50.46 8.18 11.09
CA GLU A 777 -49.14 7.85 11.66
C GLU A 777 -49.25 7.47 13.15
N GLU A 778 -48.21 6.84 13.74
CA GLU A 778 -47.98 6.90 15.19
C GLU A 778 -46.49 6.74 15.57
N THR A 779 -46.04 7.36 16.67
CA THR A 779 -44.65 7.34 17.19
C THR A 779 -44.61 7.15 18.71
N ILE A 780 -43.64 6.40 19.24
CA ILE A 780 -43.47 6.16 20.70
C ILE A 780 -42.03 6.42 21.18
N VAL A 781 -41.88 6.96 22.39
CA VAL A 781 -40.62 7.37 23.06
C VAL A 781 -40.52 6.80 24.49
N PHE A 782 -39.28 6.66 25.01
CA PHE A 782 -38.78 6.53 26.42
C PHE A 782 -37.84 5.31 26.59
N ARG A 783 -36.85 5.26 27.51
CA ARG A 783 -36.55 6.00 28.76
C ARG A 783 -35.05 5.90 29.13
N GLY A 784 -34.52 6.82 29.95
CA GLY A 784 -33.14 6.74 30.51
C GLY A 784 -33.08 6.81 32.05
N ARG A 785 -31.91 6.54 32.65
CA ARG A 785 -31.61 6.72 34.10
C ARG A 785 -30.12 7.06 34.38
N ASN A 786 -29.88 7.77 35.48
CA ASN A 786 -28.60 8.38 35.91
C ASN A 786 -27.85 7.59 37.02
N ARG A 787 -26.53 7.83 37.20
CA ARG A 787 -25.94 8.51 38.40
C ARG A 787 -24.38 8.53 38.48
N GLN A 788 -23.82 9.72 38.83
CA GLN A 788 -22.74 10.09 39.80
C GLN A 788 -21.49 9.16 40.01
N GLY A 789 -20.26 9.63 40.29
CA GLY A 789 -19.71 10.97 40.60
C GLY A 789 -18.14 10.99 40.75
N ARG A 790 -17.54 12.14 41.15
CA ARG A 790 -16.07 12.43 41.36
C ARG A 790 -15.77 12.65 42.89
N PRO A 791 -14.59 13.12 43.45
CA PRO A 791 -13.33 13.72 42.87
C PRO A 791 -11.93 13.51 43.58
N SER A 792 -10.83 14.01 42.94
CA SER A 792 -9.56 14.64 43.49
C SER A 792 -8.60 13.82 44.41
N SER A 793 -7.31 14.13 44.71
CA SER A 793 -6.37 15.31 44.58
C SER A 793 -4.85 14.89 44.74
N GLN A 794 -3.86 15.44 43.98
CA GLN A 794 -2.74 16.39 44.35
C GLN A 794 -1.35 15.92 44.95
N ILE A 795 -0.25 16.60 44.48
CA ILE A 795 1.08 16.95 45.13
C ILE A 795 2.15 15.83 45.33
N ALA A 796 3.50 16.00 45.29
CA ALA A 796 4.49 16.90 44.59
C ALA A 796 5.99 16.46 44.84
N ASP A 797 6.95 16.97 44.04
CA ASP A 797 8.43 17.22 44.21
C ASP A 797 9.44 16.26 44.91
N CYS A 798 10.64 16.02 44.31
CA CYS A 798 11.89 16.83 44.50
C CYS A 798 13.28 16.12 44.28
N MET A 799 14.31 16.90 43.87
CA MET A 799 15.78 16.79 44.13
C MET A 799 16.79 16.05 43.18
N GLU A 800 18.09 16.36 43.35
CA GLU A 800 19.15 16.54 42.33
C GLU A 800 20.58 16.13 42.84
N ARG A 801 21.59 16.00 41.93
CA ARG A 801 23.10 15.98 42.10
C ARG A 801 23.78 14.60 42.25
N SER A 802 24.74 14.14 41.40
CA SER A 802 26.15 14.54 41.05
C SER A 802 27.23 13.80 41.91
N THR A 803 28.48 13.46 41.49
CA THR A 803 29.42 13.99 40.46
C THR A 803 30.58 13.00 40.12
N LYS A 804 31.25 13.17 38.95
CA LYS A 804 32.68 12.90 38.55
C LYS A 804 33.52 11.75 39.19
N GLU A 805 34.27 10.98 38.36
CA GLU A 805 35.75 11.09 38.17
C GLU A 805 36.32 10.19 37.03
N ASN A 806 37.65 10.23 36.78
CA ASN A 806 38.30 9.95 35.49
C ASN A 806 39.16 8.66 35.39
N ALA A 807 39.34 8.22 34.13
CA ALA A 807 40.54 7.59 33.52
C ALA A 807 41.00 6.17 33.92
N LEU A 808 40.77 5.18 33.01
CA LEU A 808 41.85 4.36 32.42
C LEU A 808 41.39 3.52 31.18
N PRO A 809 41.72 3.91 29.93
CA PRO A 809 41.70 2.95 28.82
C PRO A 809 42.91 3.11 27.86
N SER A 810 44.03 2.44 28.15
CA SER A 810 45.16 2.32 27.18
C SER A 810 45.98 1.02 27.28
N ILE A 811 45.58 0.06 28.13
CA ILE A 811 46.36 -1.17 28.39
C ILE A 811 45.58 -2.45 28.09
N GLN A 812 44.23 -2.44 28.10
CA GLN A 812 43.42 -3.65 27.88
C GLN A 812 43.37 -4.13 26.42
N ASN A 813 43.40 -3.23 25.42
CA ASN A 813 43.34 -3.63 23.99
C ASN A 813 44.52 -4.51 23.55
N ARG A 814 45.69 -4.41 24.21
CA ARG A 814 46.85 -5.28 23.94
C ARG A 814 46.77 -6.67 24.57
N ILE A 815 45.86 -6.88 25.51
CA ILE A 815 45.62 -8.19 26.16
C ILE A 815 44.48 -8.94 25.48
N PHE A 816 43.50 -8.23 24.88
CA PHE A 816 42.39 -8.84 24.16
C PHE A 816 42.88 -9.59 22.90
N LEU A 817 43.36 -8.88 21.87
CA LEU A 817 43.75 -9.48 20.58
C LEU A 817 44.81 -10.60 20.72
N LYS A 818 45.78 -10.42 21.62
CA LYS A 818 46.86 -11.39 21.85
C LYS A 818 46.41 -12.70 22.50
N LYS A 819 45.20 -12.75 23.08
CA LYS A 819 44.63 -13.93 23.73
C LYS A 819 43.77 -14.77 22.79
N PHE A 820 43.43 -14.27 21.60
CA PHE A 820 42.60 -14.96 20.59
C PHE A 820 43.38 -15.47 19.36
N GLY A 821 44.72 -15.40 19.37
CA GLY A 821 45.56 -16.11 18.40
C GLY A 821 45.50 -15.59 16.95
N ILE A 822 45.10 -14.33 16.75
CA ILE A 822 45.24 -13.64 15.47
C ILE A 822 46.67 -13.10 15.39
N ASP A 823 47.55 -13.87 14.77
CA ASP A 823 48.92 -13.49 14.42
C ASP A 823 48.92 -12.79 13.04
N ASP A 824 49.88 -11.90 12.76
CA ASP A 824 49.98 -11.13 11.50
C ASP A 824 50.45 -12.01 10.30
N ARG A 825 49.76 -13.14 10.07
CA ARG A 825 49.99 -14.10 8.98
C ARG A 825 48.69 -14.58 8.36
N ILE A 826 47.91 -13.65 7.84
CA ILE A 826 46.94 -13.85 6.76
C ILE A 826 47.23 -12.79 5.70
#